data_AF-A0A836RXW5-F1
#
_entry.id   AF-A0A836RXW5-F1
#
_cell.length_a   1.000
_cell.length_b   1.000
_cell.length_c   1.000
_cell.angle_alpha   90.00
_cell.angle_beta   90.00
_cell.angle_gamma   90.00
#
_symmetry.space_group_name_H-M   'P 1'
#
loop_
_entity.id
_entity.type
_entity.pdbx_description
1 polymer ?
#
loop_
_entity_poly.entity_id
_entity_poly.type
_entity_poly.pdbx_seq_one_letter_code
_entity_poly.pdbx_strand_id
1 'polypeptide(L)'
;MSFKIDLSHIRTTIFRLLPPSAQVTRLEFEGPEIAIYVKNPSFLLEQSGIIAQIAKNIKKRVVIRTDPSIRKPKHEVTEYLKSIIPPEAGLEDIAFDDVLGEVIIKAKNPKLVYDKANRILVETGWRPRILRAPPMRSRIYEQVIEGYLKESEYRQRFLRELGEAIHRDVLLAKDGSNYVRITILGAAQEVGRSAILVETAESKILLDFGLNPARGLSPNAFPRLDLIGLEPEDIDAVIVSHAHLDHCGLVPYLFKYGYRGPVYATEATRDLMILLLKDFLEVTEREGKEPPFSMRDVETMLLHTLALKYNVVTDIAPDVRLTFYNAGHILGSAIVHLHIGNGFYNIVYTGDFKFGKTRLLEKADAVFPRVDTLIMEGTYGASDQPRREEAEQQLISIIKRTIERRGKVLIPSLSVGRAQEIMLILAEAMKSGKLPKVPVYIEGMIQEVTAIHTAYPELLSRSVRQYLDSGENPFEYETFIRLEGKEPRTEIVEKPEPAIIIATSGMLTGGPAVEYFKLMAPNPDNSIVFVSYQVEGTLGRKIKDGMREVTFVNSYGKVEILKVKMEVYAVEGFSGHSDRQQLLDYLRAIEPKPSKLILVHGESNAIQSLKDSIIRNRAKLGLPRNLELYTPRILDSYTLAFNL
;
A
#
# COMPACT_ATOMS: atom_id res chain seq x y z
N MET A 1 -24.91 28.47 3.36
CA MET A 1 -25.93 27.41 3.56
C MET A 1 -25.48 26.56 4.73
N SER A 2 -26.33 26.41 5.75
CA SER A 2 -25.98 25.83 7.06
C SER A 2 -25.60 24.33 6.97
N PHE A 3 -24.43 23.98 7.50
CA PHE A 3 -23.94 22.61 7.67
C PHE A 3 -24.60 21.94 8.91
N LYS A 4 -25.88 21.60 8.83
CA LYS A 4 -26.50 20.68 9.80
C LYS A 4 -26.51 19.28 9.20
N ILE A 5 -25.64 18.40 9.69
CA ILE A 5 -25.89 16.96 9.64
C ILE A 5 -26.94 16.72 10.71
N ASP A 6 -28.20 16.94 10.36
CA ASP A 6 -29.30 16.70 11.28
C ASP A 6 -29.45 15.17 11.42
N LEU A 7 -28.91 14.62 12.51
CA LEU A 7 -29.09 13.21 12.87
C LEU A 7 -30.57 12.82 12.86
N SER A 8 -31.47 13.76 13.19
CA SER A 8 -32.91 13.54 13.09
C SER A 8 -33.37 13.46 11.63
N HIS A 9 -32.78 14.23 10.71
CA HIS A 9 -33.03 14.12 9.27
C HIS A 9 -32.52 12.81 8.68
N ILE A 10 -31.31 12.36 9.05
CA ILE A 10 -30.76 11.06 8.63
C ILE A 10 -31.69 9.95 9.10
N ARG A 11 -32.04 9.94 10.40
CA ARG A 11 -32.97 8.96 10.99
C ARG A 11 -34.31 8.99 10.27
N THR A 12 -34.94 10.15 10.14
CA THR A 12 -36.25 10.30 9.49
C THR A 12 -36.23 9.83 8.04
N THR A 13 -35.16 10.13 7.31
CA THR A 13 -35.00 9.70 5.91
C THR A 13 -34.85 8.18 5.82
N ILE A 14 -34.05 7.57 6.71
CA ILE A 14 -33.89 6.12 6.79
C ILE A 14 -35.23 5.44 7.11
N PHE A 15 -35.96 5.91 8.14
CA PHE A 15 -37.25 5.35 8.53
C PHE A 15 -38.34 5.52 7.48
N ARG A 16 -38.29 6.58 6.67
CA ARG A 16 -39.23 6.79 5.56
C ARG A 16 -38.96 5.86 4.38
N LEU A 17 -37.69 5.54 4.11
CA LEU A 17 -37.29 4.71 2.97
C LEU A 17 -37.35 3.21 3.27
N LEU A 18 -37.11 2.81 4.52
CA LEU A 18 -37.21 1.40 4.93
C LEU A 18 -38.69 1.01 5.15
N PRO A 19 -39.11 -0.19 4.72
CA PRO A 19 -40.46 -0.65 4.99
C PRO A 19 -40.63 -0.92 6.50
N PRO A 20 -41.82 -0.70 7.09
CA PRO A 20 -42.09 -1.04 8.49
C PRO A 20 -41.81 -2.51 8.83
N SER A 21 -41.94 -3.40 7.83
CA SER A 21 -41.63 -4.82 7.95
C SER A 21 -40.17 -5.11 8.27
N ALA A 22 -39.24 -4.16 8.01
CA ALA A 22 -37.83 -4.31 8.34
C ALA A 22 -37.55 -4.41 9.84
N GLN A 23 -38.44 -3.85 10.68
CA GLN A 23 -38.30 -3.83 12.14
C GLN A 23 -36.92 -3.31 12.58
N VAL A 24 -36.63 -2.05 12.26
CA VAL A 24 -35.38 -1.38 12.64
C VAL A 24 -35.30 -1.29 14.17
N THR A 25 -34.22 -1.80 14.75
CA THR A 25 -34.01 -1.80 16.21
C THR A 25 -33.15 -0.63 16.66
N ARG A 26 -32.07 -0.34 15.94
CA ARG A 26 -31.17 0.78 16.23
C ARG A 26 -30.35 1.19 15.02
N LEU A 27 -29.77 2.39 15.13
CA LEU A 27 -28.87 2.99 14.16
C LEU A 27 -27.58 3.36 14.88
N GLU A 28 -26.45 2.88 14.36
CA GLU A 28 -25.12 3.15 14.91
C GLU A 28 -24.20 3.74 13.83
N PHE A 29 -23.30 4.62 14.23
CA PHE A 29 -22.19 5.05 13.37
C PHE A 29 -21.03 4.10 13.63
N GLU A 30 -20.51 3.48 12.57
CA GLU A 30 -19.41 2.50 12.66
C GLU A 30 -18.34 2.89 11.63
N GLY A 31 -17.37 3.68 12.09
CA GLY A 31 -16.35 4.31 11.26
C GLY A 31 -17.00 5.19 10.18
N PRO A 32 -16.67 5.01 8.90
CA PRO A 32 -17.24 5.80 7.81
C PRO A 32 -18.64 5.35 7.38
N GLU A 33 -19.22 4.33 8.01
CA GLU A 33 -20.50 3.73 7.63
C GLU A 33 -21.58 3.95 8.71
N ILE A 34 -22.84 4.03 8.26
CA ILE A 34 -24.01 4.03 9.14
C ILE A 34 -24.60 2.61 9.15
N ALA A 35 -24.52 1.94 10.29
CA ALA A 35 -25.07 0.60 10.50
C ALA A 35 -26.54 0.66 10.90
N ILE A 36 -27.40 0.03 10.11
CA ILE A 36 -28.83 -0.10 10.38
C ILE A 36 -29.14 -1.51 10.84
N TYR A 37 -29.50 -1.65 12.12
CA TYR A 37 -29.85 -2.94 12.71
C TYR A 37 -31.33 -3.25 12.49
N VAL A 38 -31.62 -4.43 11.93
CA VAL A 38 -32.97 -4.88 11.60
C VAL A 38 -33.25 -6.27 12.19
N LYS A 39 -34.52 -6.54 12.55
CA LYS A 39 -34.99 -7.89 12.91
C LYS A 39 -35.55 -8.66 11.73
N ASN A 40 -35.79 -8.00 10.60
CA ASN A 40 -36.26 -8.67 9.39
C ASN A 40 -35.56 -8.11 8.15
N PRO A 41 -34.47 -8.74 7.68
CA PRO A 41 -33.74 -8.31 6.49
C PRO A 41 -34.42 -8.69 5.15
N SER A 42 -35.58 -9.37 5.14
CA SER A 42 -36.19 -9.94 3.92
C SER A 42 -36.43 -8.94 2.79
N PHE A 43 -36.65 -7.66 3.12
CA PHE A 43 -36.80 -6.57 2.17
C PHE A 43 -35.59 -6.42 1.22
N LEU A 44 -34.40 -6.92 1.59
CA LEU A 44 -33.21 -6.91 0.74
C LEU A 44 -33.34 -7.79 -0.51
N LEU A 45 -34.23 -8.79 -0.49
CA LEU A 45 -34.54 -9.62 -1.65
C LEU A 45 -35.72 -9.06 -2.45
N GLU A 46 -36.67 -8.41 -1.78
CA GLU A 46 -37.88 -7.85 -2.40
C GLU A 46 -37.63 -6.52 -3.12
N GLN A 47 -36.75 -5.67 -2.56
CA GLN A 47 -36.48 -4.32 -3.04
C GLN A 47 -35.01 -4.15 -3.38
N SER A 48 -34.61 -4.65 -4.55
CA SER A 48 -33.25 -4.49 -5.05
C SER A 48 -32.88 -3.00 -5.15
N GLY A 49 -31.78 -2.60 -4.52
CA GLY A 49 -31.26 -1.23 -4.60
C GLY A 49 -31.70 -0.28 -3.50
N ILE A 50 -32.50 -0.72 -2.52
CA ILE A 50 -32.92 0.12 -1.38
C ILE A 50 -31.73 0.73 -0.62
N ILE A 51 -30.65 -0.03 -0.40
CA ILE A 51 -29.43 0.45 0.26
C ILE A 51 -28.80 1.59 -0.54
N ALA A 52 -28.69 1.44 -1.86
CA ALA A 52 -28.15 2.47 -2.75
C ALA A 52 -29.02 3.73 -2.76
N GLN A 53 -30.35 3.56 -2.71
CA GLN A 53 -31.28 4.68 -2.62
C GLN A 53 -31.14 5.43 -1.29
N ILE A 54 -31.05 4.73 -0.16
CA ILE A 54 -30.82 5.35 1.15
C ILE A 54 -29.51 6.12 1.11
N ALA A 55 -28.41 5.46 0.74
CA ALA A 55 -27.08 6.07 0.68
C ALA A 55 -27.05 7.32 -0.20
N LYS A 56 -27.74 7.31 -1.35
CA LYS A 56 -27.86 8.46 -2.25
C LYS A 56 -28.63 9.63 -1.63
N ASN A 57 -29.70 9.35 -0.88
CA ASN A 57 -30.51 10.40 -0.25
C ASN A 57 -29.79 11.05 0.93
N ILE A 58 -29.12 10.26 1.76
CA ILE A 58 -28.41 10.78 2.95
C ILE A 58 -26.96 11.21 2.64
N LYS A 59 -26.45 10.89 1.44
CA LYS A 59 -25.06 11.14 0.99
C LYS A 59 -23.98 10.57 1.92
N LYS A 60 -24.31 9.46 2.59
CA LYS A 60 -23.46 8.70 3.52
C LYS A 60 -23.57 7.21 3.21
N ARG A 61 -22.55 6.44 3.56
CA ARG A 61 -22.55 4.98 3.38
C ARG A 61 -23.43 4.32 4.41
N VAL A 62 -24.10 3.25 4.00
CA VAL A 62 -25.04 2.53 4.83
C VAL A 62 -24.78 1.04 4.72
N VAL A 63 -24.80 0.36 5.86
CA VAL A 63 -24.71 -1.08 5.96
C VAL A 63 -25.91 -1.61 6.73
N ILE A 64 -26.47 -2.73 6.29
CA ILE A 64 -27.51 -3.45 7.04
C ILE A 64 -26.86 -4.50 7.92
N ARG A 65 -27.19 -4.45 9.20
CA ARG A 65 -26.85 -5.46 10.20
C ARG A 65 -28.12 -6.07 10.76
N THR A 66 -28.00 -7.26 11.32
CA THR A 66 -29.11 -7.99 11.93
C THR A 66 -28.99 -7.95 13.44
N ASP A 67 -30.16 -7.90 14.08
CA ASP A 67 -30.25 -8.11 15.51
C ASP A 67 -29.73 -9.52 15.88
N PRO A 68 -28.92 -9.67 16.95
CA PRO A 68 -28.41 -10.98 17.35
C PRO A 68 -29.52 -12.04 17.57
N SER A 69 -30.73 -11.62 17.95
CA SER A 69 -31.87 -12.52 18.19
C SER A 69 -32.34 -13.32 16.96
N ILE A 70 -31.98 -12.89 15.75
CA ILE A 70 -32.41 -13.55 14.51
C ILE A 70 -31.28 -14.33 13.82
N ARG A 71 -30.10 -14.40 14.43
CA ARG A 71 -28.94 -15.11 13.87
C ARG A 71 -29.09 -16.61 14.10
N LYS A 72 -28.99 -17.39 13.03
CA LYS A 72 -29.00 -18.85 13.11
C LYS A 72 -27.73 -19.38 13.80
N PRO A 73 -27.80 -20.56 14.44
CA PRO A 73 -26.62 -21.24 14.97
C PRO A 73 -25.53 -21.46 13.91
N LYS A 74 -24.26 -21.27 14.28
CA LYS A 74 -23.12 -21.31 13.34
C LYS A 74 -23.01 -22.60 12.52
N HIS A 75 -23.41 -23.75 13.09
CA HIS A 75 -23.39 -25.04 12.39
C HIS A 75 -24.41 -25.05 11.22
N GLU A 76 -25.65 -24.61 11.46
CA GLU A 76 -26.68 -24.47 10.42
C GLU A 76 -26.24 -23.48 9.33
N VAL A 77 -25.60 -22.37 9.71
CA VAL A 77 -25.07 -21.39 8.76
C VAL A 77 -23.98 -22.01 7.89
N THR A 78 -23.08 -22.79 8.49
CA THR A 78 -22.00 -23.48 7.77
C THR A 78 -22.56 -24.48 6.76
N GLU A 79 -23.56 -25.28 7.14
CA GLU A 79 -24.24 -26.22 6.24
C GLU A 79 -24.98 -25.49 5.11
N TYR A 80 -25.69 -24.41 5.46
CA TYR A 80 -26.37 -23.57 4.48
C TYR A 80 -25.40 -22.97 3.46
N LEU A 81 -24.26 -22.41 3.92
CA LEU A 81 -23.23 -21.87 3.05
C LEU A 81 -22.66 -22.93 2.11
N LYS A 82 -22.37 -24.14 2.61
CA LYS A 82 -21.94 -25.27 1.77
C LYS A 82 -22.98 -25.68 0.73
N SER A 83 -24.27 -25.49 1.00
CA SER A 83 -25.36 -25.83 0.07
C SER A 83 -25.56 -24.79 -1.05
N ILE A 84 -25.33 -23.50 -0.75
CA ILE A 84 -25.62 -22.41 -1.69
C ILE A 84 -24.40 -21.94 -2.47
N ILE A 85 -23.20 -22.08 -1.89
CA ILE A 85 -21.95 -21.70 -2.53
C ILE A 85 -21.58 -22.81 -3.53
N PRO A 86 -21.44 -22.48 -4.83
CA PRO A 86 -21.11 -23.47 -5.84
C PRO A 86 -19.72 -24.07 -5.58
N PRO A 87 -19.49 -25.38 -5.82
CA PRO A 87 -18.18 -26.01 -5.67
C PRO A 87 -17.06 -25.28 -6.44
N GLU A 88 -17.39 -24.68 -7.59
CA GLU A 88 -16.50 -23.89 -8.44
C GLU A 88 -16.00 -22.61 -7.76
N ALA A 89 -16.69 -22.10 -6.74
CA ALA A 89 -16.20 -20.99 -5.93
C ALA A 89 -14.96 -21.38 -5.10
N GLY A 90 -14.77 -22.68 -4.84
CA GLY A 90 -13.67 -23.21 -4.04
C GLY A 90 -13.70 -22.66 -2.62
N LEU A 91 -14.76 -22.97 -1.86
CA LEU A 91 -14.88 -22.60 -0.45
C LEU A 91 -13.78 -23.29 0.37
N GLU A 92 -12.91 -22.50 0.99
CA GLU A 92 -11.74 -23.00 1.74
C GLU A 92 -11.96 -22.92 3.25
N ASP A 93 -12.55 -21.82 3.74
CA ASP A 93 -12.68 -21.58 5.18
C ASP A 93 -13.89 -20.68 5.50
N ILE A 94 -14.47 -20.89 6.69
CA ILE A 94 -15.58 -20.10 7.24
C ILE A 94 -15.24 -19.73 8.68
N ALA A 95 -15.22 -18.43 8.98
CA ALA A 95 -15.06 -17.93 10.34
C ALA A 95 -16.23 -17.00 10.72
N PHE A 96 -16.45 -16.81 12.02
CA PHE A 96 -17.57 -16.02 12.53
C PHE A 96 -17.06 -14.91 13.45
N ASP A 97 -17.65 -13.74 13.31
CA ASP A 97 -17.48 -12.59 14.19
C ASP A 97 -18.81 -12.31 14.88
N ASP A 98 -18.99 -12.85 16.10
CA ASP A 98 -20.24 -12.72 16.85
C ASP A 98 -20.56 -11.25 17.21
N VAL A 99 -19.53 -10.43 17.42
CA VAL A 99 -19.66 -9.04 17.84
C VAL A 99 -20.25 -8.21 16.71
N LEU A 100 -19.67 -8.31 15.51
CA LEU A 100 -20.16 -7.59 14.33
C LEU A 100 -21.34 -8.31 13.65
N GLY A 101 -21.58 -9.59 13.97
CA GLY A 101 -22.58 -10.41 13.29
C GLY A 101 -22.19 -10.78 11.87
N GLU A 102 -20.90 -11.01 11.65
CA GLU A 102 -20.35 -11.29 10.32
C GLU A 102 -19.93 -12.76 10.20
N VAL A 103 -20.17 -13.32 9.01
CA VAL A 103 -19.59 -14.61 8.60
C VAL A 103 -18.54 -14.34 7.53
N ILE A 104 -17.29 -14.64 7.85
CA ILE A 104 -16.17 -14.51 6.94
C ILE A 104 -16.12 -15.76 6.07
N ILE A 105 -16.23 -15.57 4.76
CA ILE A 105 -16.26 -16.65 3.78
C ILE A 105 -15.01 -16.53 2.91
N LYS A 106 -14.05 -17.46 3.06
CA LYS A 106 -12.85 -17.51 2.22
C LYS A 106 -13.09 -18.46 1.05
N ALA A 107 -13.05 -17.92 -0.17
CA ALA A 107 -13.27 -18.69 -1.39
C ALA A 107 -12.20 -18.38 -2.44
N LYS A 108 -11.77 -19.37 -3.23
CA LYS A 108 -10.82 -19.18 -4.34
C LYS A 108 -11.34 -18.18 -5.37
N ASN A 109 -12.64 -18.23 -5.66
CA ASN A 109 -13.32 -17.31 -6.55
C ASN A 109 -14.48 -16.58 -5.84
N PRO A 110 -14.19 -15.47 -5.12
CA PRO A 110 -15.19 -14.66 -4.41
C PRO A 110 -16.31 -14.13 -5.29
N LYS A 111 -16.07 -13.94 -6.59
CA LYS A 111 -17.05 -13.37 -7.53
C LYS A 111 -18.32 -14.21 -7.60
N LEU A 112 -18.21 -15.53 -7.42
CA LEU A 112 -19.32 -16.48 -7.43
C LEU A 112 -20.11 -16.53 -6.10
N VAL A 113 -19.72 -15.70 -5.13
CA VAL A 113 -20.36 -15.61 -3.81
C VAL A 113 -21.03 -14.24 -3.59
N TYR A 114 -20.54 -13.18 -4.24
CA TYR A 114 -21.05 -11.80 -4.04
C TYR A 114 -22.53 -11.63 -4.37
N ASP A 115 -23.01 -12.29 -5.41
CA ASP A 115 -24.42 -12.33 -5.83
C ASP A 115 -25.34 -13.02 -4.79
N LYS A 116 -24.77 -13.87 -3.93
CA LYS A 116 -25.49 -14.56 -2.84
C LYS A 116 -25.47 -13.77 -1.54
N ALA A 117 -24.77 -12.64 -1.45
CA ALA A 117 -24.53 -11.93 -0.19
C ALA A 117 -25.83 -11.54 0.55
N ASN A 118 -26.80 -10.93 -0.16
CA ASN A 118 -28.09 -10.56 0.44
C ASN A 118 -28.87 -11.81 0.89
N ARG A 119 -28.85 -12.87 0.09
CA ARG A 119 -29.54 -14.12 0.42
C ARG A 119 -28.92 -14.82 1.63
N ILE A 120 -27.59 -14.77 1.79
CA ILE A 120 -26.93 -15.25 3.00
C ILE A 120 -27.40 -14.45 4.22
N LEU A 121 -27.37 -13.12 4.16
CA LEU A 121 -27.82 -12.26 5.25
C LEU A 121 -29.28 -12.53 5.64
N VAL A 122 -30.17 -12.67 4.66
CA VAL A 122 -31.59 -12.91 4.91
C VAL A 122 -31.87 -14.27 5.52
N GLU A 123 -31.26 -15.32 4.97
CA GLU A 123 -31.57 -16.70 5.36
C GLU A 123 -30.85 -17.15 6.64
N THR A 124 -29.72 -16.52 6.97
CA THR A 124 -28.89 -16.92 8.10
C THR A 124 -28.92 -15.92 9.25
N GLY A 125 -29.28 -14.67 8.96
CA GLY A 125 -29.09 -13.55 9.86
C GLY A 125 -27.62 -13.13 10.00
N TRP A 126 -26.65 -13.73 9.30
CA TRP A 126 -25.24 -13.35 9.36
C TRP A 126 -24.82 -12.55 8.14
N ARG A 127 -24.14 -11.41 8.35
CA ARG A 127 -23.63 -10.59 7.25
C ARG A 127 -22.39 -11.25 6.62
N PRO A 128 -22.40 -11.59 5.32
CA PRO A 128 -21.24 -12.21 4.72
C PRO A 128 -20.13 -11.18 4.45
N ARG A 129 -18.93 -11.48 4.95
CA ARG A 129 -17.68 -10.81 4.58
C ARG A 129 -16.89 -11.77 3.69
N ILE A 130 -16.98 -11.57 2.39
CA ILE A 130 -16.42 -12.49 1.39
C ILE A 130 -14.97 -12.07 1.09
N LEU A 131 -14.04 -13.00 1.34
CA LEU A 131 -12.60 -12.84 1.16
C LEU A 131 -12.08 -13.84 0.13
N ARG A 132 -11.00 -13.48 -0.58
CA ARG A 132 -10.32 -14.41 -1.48
C ARG A 132 -9.42 -15.34 -0.67
N ALA A 133 -9.52 -16.64 -0.92
CA ALA A 133 -8.48 -17.58 -0.52
C ALA A 133 -7.32 -17.44 -1.52
N PRO A 134 -6.14 -16.96 -1.09
CA PRO A 134 -5.04 -16.75 -2.01
C PRO A 134 -4.51 -18.09 -2.55
N PRO A 135 -4.14 -18.18 -3.85
CA PRO A 135 -3.50 -19.36 -4.42
C PRO A 135 -2.25 -19.81 -3.64
N MET A 136 -1.50 -18.84 -3.14
CA MET A 136 -0.37 -19.05 -2.25
C MET A 136 -0.75 -18.63 -0.83
N ARG A 137 -0.52 -19.52 0.14
CA ARG A 137 -0.79 -19.20 1.54
C ARG A 137 0.11 -18.05 2.02
N SER A 138 -0.50 -17.03 2.63
CA SER A 138 0.20 -15.90 3.27
C SER A 138 -0.08 -15.93 4.77
N ARG A 139 0.99 -15.96 5.58
CA ARG A 139 0.88 -15.91 7.04
C ARG A 139 0.38 -14.55 7.51
N ILE A 140 0.80 -13.47 6.85
CA ILE A 140 0.39 -12.10 7.20
C ILE A 140 -1.09 -11.90 6.91
N TYR A 141 -1.55 -12.34 5.74
CA TYR A 141 -2.98 -12.27 5.36
C TYR A 141 -3.87 -12.97 6.40
N GLU A 142 -3.48 -14.17 6.85
CA GLU A 142 -4.19 -14.91 7.90
C GLU A 142 -4.14 -14.17 9.25
N GLN A 143 -2.95 -13.74 9.68
CA GLN A 143 -2.75 -13.03 10.95
C GLN A 143 -3.57 -11.75 11.05
N VAL A 144 -3.72 -11.02 9.94
CA VAL A 144 -4.55 -9.80 9.92
C VAL A 144 -6.01 -10.11 10.19
N ILE A 145 -6.55 -11.15 9.55
CA ILE A 145 -7.94 -11.58 9.75
C ILE A 145 -8.14 -12.09 11.18
N GLU A 146 -7.23 -12.93 11.65
CA GLU A 146 -7.26 -13.48 13.01
C GLU A 146 -7.15 -12.38 14.07
N GLY A 147 -6.28 -11.38 13.87
CA GLY A 147 -6.13 -10.24 14.77
C GLY A 147 -7.42 -9.44 14.90
N TYR A 148 -8.13 -9.20 13.79
CA TYR A 148 -9.44 -8.53 13.84
C TYR A 148 -10.51 -9.36 14.54
N LEU A 149 -10.54 -10.67 14.30
CA LEU A 149 -11.51 -11.57 14.95
C LEU A 149 -11.28 -11.65 16.46
N LYS A 150 -10.02 -11.79 16.87
CA LYS A 150 -9.63 -11.91 18.28
C LYS A 150 -10.01 -10.66 19.07
N GLU A 151 -9.84 -9.48 18.49
CA GLU A 151 -10.07 -8.18 19.14
C GLU A 151 -11.34 -7.48 18.63
N SER A 152 -12.36 -8.27 18.22
CA SER A 152 -13.55 -7.71 17.58
C SER A 152 -14.34 -6.76 18.49
N GLU A 153 -14.42 -7.05 19.79
CA GLU A 153 -15.06 -6.14 20.76
C GLU A 153 -14.36 -4.79 20.86
N TYR A 154 -13.02 -4.81 20.91
CA TYR A 154 -12.22 -3.58 20.90
C TYR A 154 -12.47 -2.80 19.62
N ARG A 155 -12.43 -3.50 18.48
CA ARG A 155 -12.60 -2.88 17.17
C ARG A 155 -14.01 -2.31 16.98
N GLN A 156 -15.05 -2.96 17.48
CA GLN A 156 -16.41 -2.42 17.45
C GLN A 156 -16.52 -1.12 18.26
N ARG A 157 -15.92 -1.05 19.45
CA ARG A 157 -15.89 0.20 20.25
C ARG A 157 -15.17 1.33 19.51
N PHE A 158 -13.98 1.04 19.00
CA PHE A 158 -13.22 1.99 18.18
C PHE A 158 -14.03 2.49 16.97
N LEU A 159 -14.68 1.58 16.22
CA LEU A 159 -15.50 1.98 15.08
C LEU A 159 -16.67 2.88 15.51
N ARG A 160 -17.27 2.65 16.67
CA ARG A 160 -18.35 3.51 17.18
C ARG A 160 -17.86 4.92 17.51
N GLU A 161 -16.78 5.02 18.28
CA GLU A 161 -16.15 6.29 18.65
C GLU A 161 -15.73 7.06 17.39
N LEU A 162 -15.10 6.36 16.43
CA LEU A 162 -14.73 6.94 15.15
C LEU A 162 -15.94 7.41 14.34
N GLY A 163 -17.03 6.64 14.33
CA GLY A 163 -18.24 7.00 13.62
C GLY A 163 -18.88 8.27 14.18
N GLU A 164 -18.91 8.42 15.49
CA GLU A 164 -19.36 9.66 16.14
C GLU A 164 -18.46 10.85 15.79
N ALA A 165 -17.13 10.65 15.76
CA ALA A 165 -16.17 11.69 15.38
C ALA A 165 -16.28 12.12 13.91
N ILE A 166 -16.51 11.19 12.97
CA ILE A 166 -16.65 11.49 11.54
C ILE A 166 -17.99 12.17 11.23
N HIS A 167 -19.06 11.74 11.91
CA HIS A 167 -20.43 12.15 11.58
C HIS A 167 -20.98 13.29 12.46
N ARG A 168 -20.18 13.85 13.38
CA ARG A 168 -20.54 15.09 14.09
C ARG A 168 -20.76 16.26 13.13
N ASP A 169 -21.45 17.28 13.63
CA ASP A 169 -21.56 18.55 12.92
C ASP A 169 -20.20 19.26 12.81
N VAL A 170 -20.01 19.94 11.68
CA VAL A 170 -18.95 20.96 11.50
C VAL A 170 -19.24 22.12 12.46
N LEU A 171 -18.27 22.57 13.26
CA LEU A 171 -18.48 23.56 14.32
C LEU A 171 -17.80 24.89 14.02
N LEU A 172 -16.49 24.86 13.79
CA LEU A 172 -15.57 25.97 13.57
C LEU A 172 -15.68 26.58 12.17
N ALA A 173 -15.83 25.77 11.12
CA ALA A 173 -15.96 26.30 9.75
C ALA A 173 -17.32 27.02 9.50
N LYS A 174 -18.24 27.02 10.48
CA LYS A 174 -19.52 27.75 10.42
C LYS A 174 -19.37 29.25 10.71
N ASP A 175 -18.32 29.66 11.42
CA ASP A 175 -18.13 31.03 11.90
C ASP A 175 -17.39 31.94 10.89
N GLY A 176 -17.33 31.55 9.62
CA GLY A 176 -16.76 32.34 8.51
C GLY A 176 -15.30 32.02 8.18
N SER A 177 -14.50 31.61 9.16
CA SER A 177 -13.05 31.37 9.02
C SER A 177 -12.70 29.95 8.56
N ASN A 178 -13.05 29.59 7.32
CA ASN A 178 -12.61 28.32 6.74
C ASN A 178 -11.24 28.45 6.07
N TYR A 179 -10.35 27.50 6.32
CA TYR A 179 -9.03 27.48 5.71
C TYR A 179 -8.59 26.05 5.37
N VAL A 180 -7.64 25.95 4.44
CA VAL A 180 -6.88 24.73 4.21
C VAL A 180 -5.41 25.10 4.23
N ARG A 181 -4.67 24.47 5.14
CA ARG A 181 -3.23 24.64 5.31
C ARG A 181 -2.55 23.29 5.16
N ILE A 182 -1.33 23.31 4.65
CA ILE A 182 -0.46 22.16 4.69
C ILE A 182 0.84 22.54 5.40
N THR A 183 1.42 21.59 6.13
CA THR A 183 2.71 21.73 6.79
C THR A 183 3.57 20.52 6.46
N ILE A 184 4.76 20.76 5.90
CA ILE A 184 5.63 19.69 5.44
C ILE A 184 6.52 19.21 6.58
N LEU A 185 6.29 18.00 7.09
CA LEU A 185 7.02 17.46 8.25
C LEU A 185 8.22 16.58 7.84
N GLY A 186 8.26 16.13 6.58
CA GLY A 186 9.36 15.38 5.97
C GLY A 186 9.22 15.29 4.45
N ALA A 187 10.12 14.55 3.78
CA ALA A 187 10.19 14.43 2.31
C ALA A 187 10.36 15.74 1.53
N ALA A 188 10.75 16.85 2.16
CA ALA A 188 11.08 18.11 1.47
C ALA A 188 12.57 18.19 1.16
N GLN A 189 12.93 18.26 -0.13
CA GLN A 189 14.32 18.28 -0.62
C GLN A 189 15.13 17.01 -0.26
N GLU A 190 14.44 15.92 0.07
CA GLU A 190 15.03 14.63 0.41
C GLU A 190 14.07 13.50 0.04
N VAL A 191 14.60 12.27 0.02
CA VAL A 191 13.84 11.02 -0.05
C VAL A 191 13.84 10.39 1.34
N GLY A 192 12.69 9.87 1.79
CA GLY A 192 12.54 9.33 3.13
C GLY A 192 11.64 10.17 4.05
N ARG A 193 11.15 9.52 5.12
CA ARG A 193 10.35 10.12 6.20
C ARG A 193 9.20 11.00 5.71
N SER A 194 8.47 10.56 4.69
CA SER A 194 7.33 11.30 4.16
C SER A 194 6.29 11.51 5.25
N ALA A 195 5.88 12.77 5.40
CA ALA A 195 4.85 13.20 6.33
C ALA A 195 4.41 14.62 5.98
N ILE A 196 3.12 14.78 5.69
CA ILE A 196 2.52 16.07 5.36
C ILE A 196 1.24 16.21 6.19
N LEU A 197 1.19 17.24 7.02
CA LEU A 197 0.00 17.57 7.78
C LEU A 197 -0.92 18.45 6.93
N VAL A 198 -2.18 18.05 6.77
CA VAL A 198 -3.25 18.84 6.17
C VAL A 198 -4.19 19.30 7.28
N GLU A 199 -4.34 20.61 7.43
CA GLU A 199 -5.15 21.22 8.49
C GLU A 199 -6.28 22.03 7.86
N THR A 200 -7.48 21.83 8.39
CA THR A 200 -8.64 22.68 8.15
C THR A 200 -9.01 23.39 9.45
N ALA A 201 -10.07 24.20 9.42
CA ALA A 201 -10.64 24.72 10.66
C ALA A 201 -11.17 23.61 11.59
N GLU A 202 -11.55 22.44 11.07
CA GLU A 202 -12.15 21.34 11.83
C GLU A 202 -11.20 20.18 12.12
N SER A 203 -10.24 19.94 11.22
CA SER A 203 -9.59 18.63 11.15
C SER A 203 -8.12 18.69 10.80
N LYS A 204 -7.37 17.74 11.36
CA LYS A 204 -5.94 17.53 11.14
C LYS A 204 -5.69 16.13 10.60
N ILE A 205 -5.31 16.06 9.33
CA ILE A 205 -5.12 14.81 8.59
C ILE A 205 -3.64 14.67 8.25
N LEU A 206 -3.03 13.57 8.67
CA LEU A 206 -1.63 13.28 8.38
C LEU A 206 -1.52 12.38 7.16
N LEU A 207 -0.86 12.86 6.10
CA LEU A 207 -0.52 12.08 4.90
C LEU A 207 0.87 11.48 5.09
N ASP A 208 0.92 10.16 5.17
CA ASP A 208 2.10 9.35 5.48
C ASP A 208 2.77 9.70 6.83
N PHE A 209 3.49 8.74 7.39
CA PHE A 209 4.38 8.96 8.52
C PHE A 209 5.52 7.94 8.49
N GLY A 210 6.51 8.24 7.66
CA GLY A 210 7.59 7.33 7.35
C GLY A 210 8.87 7.51 8.16
N LEU A 211 9.79 6.57 7.96
CA LEU A 211 11.17 6.59 8.47
C LEU A 211 12.14 6.93 7.33
N ASN A 212 13.20 7.69 7.59
CA ASN A 212 14.30 7.81 6.63
C ASN A 212 15.33 6.69 6.88
N PRO A 213 15.39 5.64 6.05
CA PRO A 213 16.28 4.50 6.30
C PRO A 213 17.76 4.88 6.18
N ALA A 214 18.11 5.92 5.43
CA ALA A 214 19.50 6.34 5.23
C ALA A 214 20.12 7.00 6.47
N ARG A 215 19.30 7.47 7.42
CA ARG A 215 19.74 8.18 8.63
C ARG A 215 19.71 7.32 9.89
N GLY A 216 19.56 6.00 9.73
CA GLY A 216 19.41 5.06 10.84
C GLY A 216 18.24 5.42 11.75
N LEU A 217 18.35 5.10 13.05
CA LEU A 217 17.33 5.41 14.06
C LEU A 217 17.62 6.71 14.82
N SER A 218 18.31 7.66 14.18
CA SER A 218 18.53 8.98 14.78
C SER A 218 17.24 9.83 14.73
N PRO A 219 17.06 10.83 15.60
CA PRO A 219 15.93 11.75 15.51
C PRO A 219 15.79 12.45 14.14
N ASN A 220 16.90 12.63 13.42
CA ASN A 220 16.92 13.19 12.06
C ASN A 220 16.32 12.25 10.99
N ALA A 221 16.06 11.00 11.34
CA ALA A 221 15.36 10.05 10.48
C ALA A 221 13.83 10.16 10.58
N PHE A 222 13.31 10.90 11.57
CA PHE A 222 11.88 10.97 11.84
C PHE A 222 11.30 12.28 11.26
N PRO A 223 10.01 12.31 10.92
CA PRO A 223 9.28 13.52 10.62
C PRO A 223 9.27 14.50 11.80
N ARG A 224 9.23 15.81 11.51
CA ARG A 224 9.35 16.87 12.52
C ARG A 224 8.04 17.27 13.20
N LEU A 225 7.26 16.27 13.60
CA LEU A 225 6.03 16.48 14.37
C LEU A 225 6.34 17.18 15.72
N ASP A 226 7.50 16.85 16.30
CA ASP A 226 8.05 17.40 17.55
C ASP A 226 8.19 18.93 17.56
N LEU A 227 8.29 19.56 16.39
CA LEU A 227 8.57 20.99 16.27
C LEU A 227 7.35 21.87 16.00
N ILE A 228 6.18 21.29 15.77
CA ILE A 228 4.96 22.05 15.45
C ILE A 228 3.97 22.12 16.61
N GLY A 229 4.32 21.55 17.77
CA GLY A 229 3.46 21.54 18.96
C GLY A 229 2.16 20.77 18.76
N LEU A 230 2.16 19.76 17.87
CA LEU A 230 1.03 18.89 17.62
C LEU A 230 1.25 17.57 18.35
N GLU A 231 0.36 17.24 19.28
CA GLU A 231 0.39 15.94 19.95
C GLU A 231 -0.25 14.88 19.05
N PRO A 232 0.17 13.60 19.12
CA PRO A 232 -0.43 12.54 18.31
C PRO A 232 -1.95 12.43 18.48
N GLU A 233 -2.49 12.70 19.68
CA GLU A 233 -3.93 12.68 19.97
C GLU A 233 -4.74 13.75 19.23
N ASP A 234 -4.09 14.83 18.76
CA ASP A 234 -4.75 15.91 18.03
C ASP A 234 -4.99 15.58 16.55
N ILE A 235 -4.49 14.44 16.07
CA ILE A 235 -4.60 13.99 14.69
C ILE A 235 -5.93 13.24 14.52
N ASP A 236 -6.76 13.66 13.56
CA ASP A 236 -8.05 13.00 13.31
C ASP A 236 -7.91 11.74 12.45
N ALA A 237 -6.91 11.69 11.56
CA ALA A 237 -6.67 10.54 10.70
C ALA A 237 -5.23 10.50 10.18
N VAL A 238 -4.71 9.30 10.03
CA VAL A 238 -3.47 9.02 9.29
C VAL A 238 -3.81 8.30 7.99
N ILE A 239 -3.28 8.76 6.87
CA ILE A 239 -3.50 8.16 5.55
C ILE A 239 -2.18 7.66 5.02
N VAL A 240 -2.07 6.36 4.76
CA VAL A 240 -0.87 5.72 4.22
C VAL A 240 -1.06 5.50 2.72
N SER A 241 -0.22 6.14 1.92
CA SER A 241 -0.24 6.02 0.45
C SER A 241 0.18 4.63 -0.01
N HIS A 242 1.24 4.08 0.58
CA HIS A 242 1.73 2.73 0.28
C HIS A 242 2.65 2.19 1.38
N ALA A 243 3.05 0.92 1.25
CA ALA A 243 3.64 0.15 2.34
C ALA A 243 5.15 0.34 2.54
N HIS A 244 5.84 1.16 1.75
CA HIS A 244 7.27 1.37 1.99
C HIS A 244 7.51 2.11 3.31
N LEU A 245 8.62 1.77 3.98
CA LEU A 245 8.92 2.26 5.33
C LEU A 245 9.14 3.78 5.37
N ASP A 246 9.54 4.40 4.28
CA ASP A 246 9.62 5.85 4.12
C ASP A 246 8.28 6.57 4.02
N HIS A 247 7.18 5.82 3.98
CA HIS A 247 5.81 6.34 4.01
C HIS A 247 5.00 5.85 5.22
N CYS A 248 5.25 4.63 5.71
CA CYS A 248 4.47 4.06 6.81
C CYS A 248 5.30 3.64 8.04
N GLY A 249 6.63 3.70 7.95
CA GLY A 249 7.54 3.06 8.88
C GLY A 249 7.49 3.58 10.31
N LEU A 250 6.92 4.76 10.57
CA LEU A 250 6.73 5.32 11.90
C LEU A 250 5.27 5.43 12.32
N VAL A 251 4.30 4.97 11.53
CA VAL A 251 2.88 5.01 11.95
C VAL A 251 2.66 4.33 13.32
N PRO A 252 3.26 3.17 13.64
CA PRO A 252 3.16 2.60 14.99
C PRO A 252 3.76 3.46 16.10
N TYR A 253 4.75 4.32 15.78
CA TYR A 253 5.32 5.26 16.73
C TYR A 253 4.25 6.22 17.26
N LEU A 254 3.31 6.66 16.43
CA LEU A 254 2.19 7.50 16.88
C LEU A 254 1.36 6.79 17.96
N PHE A 255 1.11 5.49 17.81
CA PHE A 255 0.34 4.69 18.77
C PHE A 255 1.08 4.52 20.11
N LYS A 256 2.40 4.37 20.07
CA LYS A 256 3.24 4.36 21.28
C LYS A 256 3.10 5.66 22.07
N TYR A 257 2.95 6.79 21.38
CA TYR A 257 2.84 8.13 21.97
C TYR A 257 1.40 8.66 22.04
N GLY A 258 0.40 7.78 22.05
CA GLY A 258 -0.97 8.13 22.46
C GLY A 258 -2.00 8.26 21.34
N TYR A 259 -1.61 8.24 20.06
CA TYR A 259 -2.57 8.24 18.97
C TYR A 259 -3.53 7.04 19.05
N ARG A 260 -4.84 7.29 18.94
CA ARG A 260 -5.91 6.28 18.93
C ARG A 260 -6.93 6.53 17.81
N GLY A 261 -6.52 7.27 16.79
CA GLY A 261 -7.34 7.52 15.61
C GLY A 261 -7.15 6.48 14.50
N PRO A 262 -7.90 6.63 13.39
CA PRO A 262 -7.89 5.71 12.27
C PRO A 262 -6.66 5.84 11.37
N VAL A 263 -6.15 4.69 10.93
CA VAL A 263 -5.20 4.60 9.80
C VAL A 263 -5.96 4.16 8.55
N TYR A 264 -5.97 4.97 7.50
CA TYR A 264 -6.56 4.62 6.21
C TYR A 264 -5.47 4.16 5.24
N ALA A 265 -5.65 2.99 4.64
CA ALA A 265 -4.76 2.42 3.64
C ALA A 265 -5.56 1.54 2.67
N THR A 266 -4.95 1.09 1.57
CA THR A 266 -5.58 0.04 0.76
C THR A 266 -5.47 -1.33 1.43
N GLU A 267 -6.29 -2.30 0.99
CA GLU A 267 -6.26 -3.67 1.53
C GLU A 267 -4.87 -4.32 1.43
N ALA A 268 -4.22 -4.19 0.27
CA ALA A 268 -2.87 -4.71 0.09
C ALA A 268 -1.81 -3.89 0.83
N THR A 269 -1.95 -2.56 0.92
CA THR A 269 -1.02 -1.72 1.69
C THR A 269 -1.04 -2.08 3.16
N ARG A 270 -2.21 -2.35 3.75
CA ARG A 270 -2.32 -2.82 5.14
C ARG A 270 -1.47 -4.08 5.35
N ASP A 271 -1.65 -5.10 4.54
CA ASP A 271 -0.97 -6.38 4.73
C ASP A 271 0.55 -6.25 4.53
N LEU A 272 0.97 -5.55 3.46
CA LEU A 272 2.38 -5.30 3.19
C LEU A 272 3.03 -4.42 4.27
N MET A 273 2.31 -3.43 4.80
CA MET A 273 2.78 -2.58 5.89
C MET A 273 3.05 -3.41 7.15
N ILE A 274 2.13 -4.31 7.54
CA ILE A 274 2.33 -5.20 8.69
C ILE A 274 3.54 -6.11 8.49
N LEU A 275 3.71 -6.68 7.29
CA LEU A 275 4.87 -7.50 6.97
C LEU A 275 6.18 -6.72 7.13
N LEU A 276 6.26 -5.52 6.53
CA LEU A 276 7.48 -4.72 6.51
C LEU A 276 7.82 -4.13 7.88
N LEU A 277 6.80 -3.76 8.68
CA LEU A 277 7.01 -3.29 10.05
C LEU A 277 7.52 -4.43 10.96
N LYS A 278 7.01 -5.66 10.79
CA LYS A 278 7.53 -6.84 11.51
C LYS A 278 8.98 -7.12 11.16
N ASP A 279 9.31 -7.16 9.87
CA ASP A 279 10.68 -7.36 9.41
C ASP A 279 11.62 -6.26 9.91
N PHE A 280 11.18 -5.00 9.88
CA PHE A 280 11.95 -3.88 10.41
C PHE A 280 12.29 -4.05 11.89
N LEU A 281 11.34 -4.49 12.72
CA LEU A 281 11.58 -4.77 14.14
C LEU A 281 12.57 -5.92 14.33
N GLU A 282 12.37 -7.05 13.65
CA GLU A 282 13.27 -8.20 13.73
C GLU A 282 14.70 -7.87 13.28
N VAL A 283 14.85 -7.13 12.18
CA VAL A 283 16.18 -6.74 11.66
C VAL A 283 16.86 -5.78 12.62
N THR A 284 16.13 -4.80 13.15
CA THR A 284 16.67 -3.82 14.11
C THR A 284 17.18 -4.50 15.39
N GLU A 285 16.40 -5.43 15.93
CA GLU A 285 16.78 -6.21 17.12
C GLU A 285 17.99 -7.12 16.85
N ARG A 286 18.06 -7.78 15.69
CA ARG A 286 19.23 -8.60 15.28
C ARG A 286 20.50 -7.78 15.12
N GLU A 287 20.38 -6.52 14.73
CA GLU A 287 21.50 -5.58 14.68
C GLU A 287 21.91 -5.04 16.06
N GLY A 288 21.23 -5.45 17.14
CA GLY A 288 21.49 -5.01 18.51
C GLY A 288 21.07 -3.57 18.78
N LYS A 289 20.15 -3.02 17.97
CA LYS A 289 19.60 -1.68 18.12
C LYS A 289 18.23 -1.74 18.78
N GLU A 290 17.86 -0.69 19.49
CA GLU A 290 16.52 -0.57 20.07
C GLU A 290 15.55 0.01 19.02
N PRO A 291 14.46 -0.71 18.68
CA PRO A 291 13.48 -0.19 17.73
C PRO A 291 12.66 0.96 18.32
N PRO A 292 12.17 1.90 17.48
CA PRO A 292 11.43 3.08 17.96
C PRO A 292 10.06 2.74 18.56
N PHE A 293 9.49 1.60 18.21
CA PHE A 293 8.21 1.07 18.70
C PHE A 293 8.29 -0.46 18.83
N SER A 294 7.28 -1.05 19.44
CA SER A 294 7.18 -2.49 19.71
C SER A 294 6.17 -3.18 18.80
N MET A 295 6.17 -4.51 18.80
CA MET A 295 5.14 -5.31 18.13
C MET A 295 3.72 -5.00 18.63
N ARG A 296 3.55 -4.63 19.91
CA ARG A 296 2.23 -4.25 20.47
C ARG A 296 1.69 -2.97 19.84
N ASP A 297 2.57 -2.05 19.48
CA ASP A 297 2.18 -0.80 18.82
C ASP A 297 1.73 -1.08 17.38
N VAL A 298 2.38 -2.02 16.69
CA VAL A 298 1.97 -2.51 15.36
C VAL A 298 0.61 -3.22 15.42
N GLU A 299 0.38 -4.04 16.45
CA GLU A 299 -0.91 -4.70 16.67
C GLU A 299 -2.03 -3.69 16.96
N THR A 300 -1.76 -2.67 17.80
CA THR A 300 -2.71 -1.59 18.06
C THR A 300 -3.02 -0.81 16.78
N MET A 301 -2.00 -0.42 16.02
CA MET A 301 -2.16 0.22 14.72
C MET A 301 -3.02 -0.61 13.76
N LEU A 302 -2.82 -1.94 13.72
CA LEU A 302 -3.60 -2.83 12.88
C LEU A 302 -5.10 -2.75 13.21
N LEU A 303 -5.46 -2.78 14.50
CA LEU A 303 -6.86 -2.69 14.96
C LEU A 303 -7.52 -1.38 14.54
N HIS A 304 -6.74 -0.30 14.49
CA HIS A 304 -7.14 1.04 14.04
C HIS A 304 -7.06 1.24 12.52
N THR A 305 -6.58 0.25 11.77
CA THR A 305 -6.51 0.33 10.30
C THR A 305 -7.85 0.04 9.64
N LEU A 306 -8.33 0.99 8.83
CA LEU A 306 -9.45 0.84 7.91
C LEU A 306 -8.94 0.67 6.48
N ALA A 307 -9.07 -0.55 5.96
CA ALA A 307 -8.69 -0.88 4.60
C ALA A 307 -9.78 -0.46 3.59
N LEU A 308 -9.41 0.39 2.63
CA LEU A 308 -10.30 0.92 1.60
C LEU A 308 -9.92 0.38 0.22
N LYS A 309 -10.89 0.34 -0.69
CA LYS A 309 -10.65 0.02 -2.10
C LYS A 309 -10.35 1.29 -2.90
N TYR A 310 -9.81 1.14 -4.10
CA TYR A 310 -9.72 2.26 -5.04
C TYR A 310 -11.12 2.75 -5.45
N ASN A 311 -11.22 4.03 -5.78
CA ASN A 311 -12.42 4.69 -6.30
C ASN A 311 -13.63 4.67 -5.33
N VAL A 312 -13.35 4.54 -4.04
CA VAL A 312 -14.35 4.40 -2.97
C VAL A 312 -14.29 5.65 -2.08
N VAL A 313 -15.21 6.58 -2.33
CA VAL A 313 -15.34 7.83 -1.56
C VAL A 313 -15.75 7.51 -0.12
N THR A 314 -14.96 7.97 0.85
CA THR A 314 -15.08 7.64 2.28
C THR A 314 -15.02 8.92 3.10
N ASP A 315 -16.03 9.20 3.93
CA ASP A 315 -15.95 10.30 4.90
C ASP A 315 -14.93 9.89 5.98
N ILE A 316 -13.90 10.71 6.23
CA ILE A 316 -12.84 10.41 7.20
C ILE A 316 -12.78 11.43 8.35
N ALA A 317 -13.47 12.55 8.17
CA ALA A 317 -13.69 13.61 9.15
C ALA A 317 -15.00 14.34 8.77
N PRO A 318 -15.53 15.24 9.62
CA PRO A 318 -16.78 15.97 9.35
C PRO A 318 -16.76 16.76 8.04
N ASP A 319 -15.60 17.27 7.64
CA ASP A 319 -15.40 18.11 6.46
C ASP A 319 -14.44 17.49 5.42
N VAL A 320 -13.90 16.28 5.63
CA VAL A 320 -12.95 15.65 4.69
C VAL A 320 -13.45 14.31 4.19
N ARG A 321 -13.43 14.13 2.86
CA ARG A 321 -13.64 12.85 2.18
C ARG A 321 -12.36 12.40 1.49
N LEU A 322 -12.04 11.12 1.67
CA LEU A 322 -10.91 10.43 1.05
C LEU A 322 -11.37 9.56 -0.11
N THR A 323 -10.62 9.58 -1.20
CA THR A 323 -10.67 8.56 -2.26
C THR A 323 -9.26 8.13 -2.63
N PHE A 324 -8.99 6.83 -2.65
CA PHE A 324 -7.74 6.29 -3.20
C PHE A 324 -7.88 5.99 -4.70
N TYR A 325 -6.85 6.33 -5.46
CA TYR A 325 -6.70 5.98 -6.88
C TYR A 325 -5.42 5.18 -7.08
N ASN A 326 -5.30 4.41 -8.16
CA ASN A 326 -4.10 3.60 -8.39
C ASN A 326 -2.87 4.48 -8.64
N ALA A 327 -1.77 4.26 -7.91
CA ALA A 327 -0.49 4.93 -8.16
C ALA A 327 0.45 4.11 -9.07
N GLY A 328 0.21 2.81 -9.26
CA GLY A 328 1.04 1.95 -10.12
C GLY A 328 2.48 1.72 -9.63
N HIS A 329 2.81 2.11 -8.40
CA HIS A 329 4.17 2.04 -7.84
C HIS A 329 4.50 0.66 -7.26
N ILE A 330 3.73 0.23 -6.24
CA ILE A 330 3.71 -1.13 -5.68
C ILE A 330 2.27 -1.62 -5.52
N LEU A 331 2.07 -2.91 -5.22
CA LEU A 331 0.74 -3.46 -4.96
C LEU A 331 0.02 -2.64 -3.88
N GLY A 332 -1.18 -2.15 -4.20
CA GLY A 332 -1.99 -1.33 -3.30
C GLY A 332 -1.55 0.14 -3.17
N SER A 333 -0.47 0.57 -3.84
CA SER A 333 -0.04 1.97 -3.80
C SER A 333 -1.11 2.92 -4.34
N ALA A 334 -1.37 3.97 -3.57
CA ALA A 334 -2.50 4.85 -3.81
C ALA A 334 -2.11 6.32 -3.95
N ILE A 335 -2.69 6.96 -4.97
CA ILE A 335 -2.83 8.41 -5.03
C ILE A 335 -3.98 8.79 -4.11
N VAL A 336 -3.74 9.73 -3.20
CA VAL A 336 -4.68 10.21 -2.19
C VAL A 336 -5.41 11.43 -2.73
N HIS A 337 -6.73 11.35 -2.87
CA HIS A 337 -7.58 12.50 -3.18
C HIS A 337 -8.40 12.91 -1.96
N LEU A 338 -8.15 14.11 -1.45
CA LEU A 338 -8.91 14.73 -0.38
C LEU A 338 -9.88 15.76 -0.94
N HIS A 339 -11.16 15.53 -0.72
CA HIS A 339 -12.23 16.48 -1.01
C HIS A 339 -12.67 17.15 0.29
N ILE A 340 -12.31 18.44 0.44
CA ILE A 340 -12.48 19.22 1.68
C ILE A 340 -13.71 20.13 1.56
N GLY A 341 -14.55 20.12 2.58
CA GLY A 341 -15.86 20.78 2.64
C GLY A 341 -16.81 20.26 1.56
N ASN A 342 -17.70 21.13 1.08
CA ASN A 342 -18.57 20.86 -0.08
C ASN A 342 -17.87 21.24 -1.39
N GLY A 343 -16.63 20.76 -1.57
CA GLY A 343 -15.77 21.18 -2.67
C GLY A 343 -15.17 22.56 -2.45
N PHE A 344 -14.90 22.93 -1.19
CA PHE A 344 -14.18 24.15 -0.87
C PHE A 344 -12.76 24.09 -1.44
N TYR A 345 -12.09 22.96 -1.23
CA TYR A 345 -10.75 22.72 -1.74
C TYR A 345 -10.48 21.23 -1.96
N ASN A 346 -9.65 20.88 -2.95
CA ASN A 346 -9.29 19.50 -3.26
C ASN A 346 -7.78 19.37 -3.40
N ILE A 347 -7.22 18.40 -2.68
CA ILE A 347 -5.81 18.06 -2.72
C ILE A 347 -5.67 16.67 -3.32
N VAL A 348 -4.77 16.53 -4.30
CA VAL A 348 -4.27 15.23 -4.75
C VAL A 348 -2.83 15.10 -4.29
N TYR A 349 -2.54 14.07 -3.51
CA TYR A 349 -1.19 13.69 -3.11
C TYR A 349 -0.82 12.37 -3.76
N THR A 350 0.26 12.35 -4.54
CA THR A 350 0.60 11.16 -5.34
C THR A 350 1.16 10.01 -4.52
N GLY A 351 1.77 10.29 -3.36
CA GLY A 351 2.80 9.39 -2.82
C GLY A 351 3.87 9.13 -3.88
N ASP A 352 4.41 7.92 -3.86
CA ASP A 352 5.20 7.39 -4.98
C ASP A 352 4.28 6.79 -6.05
N PHE A 353 4.57 7.06 -7.33
CA PHE A 353 3.74 6.62 -8.44
C PHE A 353 4.55 6.29 -9.70
N LYS A 354 4.01 5.37 -10.51
CA LYS A 354 4.54 5.01 -11.83
C LYS A 354 3.54 5.36 -12.93
N PHE A 355 3.82 6.39 -13.71
CA PHE A 355 3.06 6.72 -14.92
C PHE A 355 3.62 6.07 -16.18
N GLY A 356 4.10 4.84 -16.04
CA GLY A 356 4.59 3.98 -17.12
C GLY A 356 3.99 2.59 -17.00
N LYS A 357 3.88 1.87 -18.12
CA LYS A 357 3.40 0.49 -18.11
C LYS A 357 4.47 -0.43 -17.49
N THR A 358 4.07 -1.29 -16.55
CA THR A 358 4.89 -2.36 -15.98
C THR A 358 4.28 -3.72 -16.28
N ARG A 359 4.97 -4.82 -15.97
CA ARG A 359 4.41 -6.18 -16.09
C ARG A 359 3.43 -6.44 -14.94
N LEU A 360 3.75 -6.00 -13.73
CA LEU A 360 3.01 -6.31 -12.52
C LEU A 360 1.78 -5.41 -12.31
N LEU A 361 1.86 -4.12 -12.61
CA LEU A 361 0.85 -3.12 -12.26
C LEU A 361 0.43 -2.26 -13.46
N GLU A 362 -0.82 -1.80 -13.43
CA GLU A 362 -1.28 -0.73 -14.31
C GLU A 362 -0.64 0.61 -13.92
N LYS A 363 -0.50 1.51 -14.89
CA LYS A 363 0.03 2.86 -14.64
C LYS A 363 -0.89 3.67 -13.71
N ALA A 364 -0.33 4.71 -13.12
CA ALA A 364 -1.06 5.64 -12.24
C ALA A 364 -2.29 6.27 -12.91
N ASP A 365 -3.35 6.43 -12.13
CA ASP A 365 -4.56 7.17 -12.51
C ASP A 365 -4.28 8.67 -12.55
N ALA A 366 -4.84 9.37 -13.55
CA ALA A 366 -4.61 10.80 -13.76
C ALA A 366 -5.91 11.62 -13.88
N VAL A 367 -7.08 11.00 -13.70
CA VAL A 367 -8.37 11.68 -13.86
C VAL A 367 -9.09 11.71 -12.52
N PHE A 368 -9.44 12.91 -12.07
CA PHE A 368 -10.05 13.15 -10.78
C PHE A 368 -11.29 14.05 -10.94
N PRO A 369 -12.25 14.02 -9.99
CA PRO A 369 -13.41 14.91 -10.04
C PRO A 369 -13.04 16.40 -9.96
N ARG A 370 -12.04 16.74 -9.15
CA ARG A 370 -11.50 18.10 -8.99
C ARG A 370 -10.11 18.05 -8.36
N VAL A 371 -9.23 18.93 -8.82
CA VAL A 371 -7.86 19.09 -8.32
C VAL A 371 -7.55 20.58 -8.22
N ASP A 372 -7.42 21.11 -7.01
CA ASP A 372 -6.99 22.50 -6.79
C ASP A 372 -5.46 22.52 -6.56
N THR A 373 -4.96 21.65 -5.67
CA THR A 373 -3.53 21.41 -5.44
C THR A 373 -3.12 19.98 -5.79
N LEU A 374 -2.01 19.84 -6.51
CA LEU A 374 -1.28 18.58 -6.66
C LEU A 374 0.00 18.61 -5.81
N ILE A 375 0.19 17.63 -4.94
CA ILE A 375 1.43 17.32 -4.24
C ILE A 375 2.03 16.09 -4.92
N MET A 376 3.17 16.24 -5.59
CA MET A 376 3.75 15.22 -6.46
C MET A 376 5.18 14.87 -6.04
N GLU A 377 5.55 13.59 -6.10
CA GLU A 377 6.94 13.17 -5.92
C GLU A 377 7.88 13.75 -7.01
N GLY A 378 9.18 13.75 -6.72
CA GLY A 378 10.22 14.27 -7.60
C GLY A 378 11.48 13.42 -7.60
N THR A 379 11.39 12.13 -7.23
CA THR A 379 12.53 11.22 -7.01
C THR A 379 13.51 11.24 -8.19
N TYR A 380 13.00 11.08 -9.41
CA TYR A 380 13.80 11.10 -10.65
C TYR A 380 13.66 12.41 -11.43
N GLY A 381 13.41 13.52 -10.76
CA GLY A 381 13.24 14.83 -11.39
C GLY A 381 14.44 15.32 -12.23
N ALA A 382 15.64 14.80 -11.95
CA ALA A 382 16.87 15.10 -12.70
C ALA A 382 17.39 13.96 -13.58
N SER A 383 16.70 12.81 -13.64
CA SER A 383 17.19 11.60 -14.30
C SER A 383 16.19 11.07 -15.31
N ASP A 384 16.69 10.74 -16.50
CA ASP A 384 15.95 9.93 -17.46
C ASP A 384 16.32 8.46 -17.22
N GLN A 385 15.34 7.57 -17.31
CA GLN A 385 15.57 6.12 -17.22
C GLN A 385 15.55 5.51 -18.62
N PRO A 386 16.30 4.41 -18.86
CA PRO A 386 16.21 3.70 -20.13
C PRO A 386 14.79 3.20 -20.35
N ARG A 387 14.43 2.99 -21.62
CA ARG A 387 13.11 2.44 -21.93
C ARG A 387 12.98 1.06 -21.32
N ARG A 388 11.77 0.72 -20.94
CA ARG A 388 11.52 -0.54 -20.24
C ARG A 388 11.97 -1.76 -21.04
N GLU A 389 11.73 -1.75 -22.34
CA GLU A 389 12.13 -2.82 -23.25
C GLU A 389 13.66 -2.98 -23.33
N GLU A 390 14.40 -1.87 -23.31
CA GLU A 390 15.86 -1.87 -23.32
C GLU A 390 16.42 -2.44 -22.01
N ALA A 391 15.84 -2.05 -20.87
CA ALA A 391 16.19 -2.60 -19.56
C ALA A 391 15.94 -4.12 -19.47
N GLU A 392 14.80 -4.59 -19.98
CA GLU A 392 14.47 -6.03 -20.04
C GLU A 392 15.46 -6.80 -20.93
N GLN A 393 15.78 -6.26 -22.12
CA GLN A 393 16.76 -6.87 -23.01
C GLN A 393 18.16 -6.90 -22.40
N GLN A 394 18.58 -5.83 -21.72
CA GLN A 394 19.87 -5.75 -21.04
C GLN A 394 19.96 -6.80 -19.93
N LEU A 395 18.93 -6.92 -19.09
CA LEU A 395 18.87 -7.92 -18.03
C LEU A 395 18.98 -9.35 -18.60
N ILE A 396 18.16 -9.67 -19.60
CA ILE A 396 18.16 -10.99 -20.24
C ILE A 396 19.53 -11.29 -20.87
N SER A 397 20.15 -10.32 -21.53
CA SER A 397 21.47 -10.46 -22.15
C SER A 397 22.57 -10.72 -21.11
N ILE A 398 22.56 -10.00 -19.98
CA ILE A 398 23.51 -10.24 -18.88
C ILE A 398 23.34 -11.66 -18.36
N ILE A 399 22.10 -12.04 -18.00
CA ILE A 399 21.81 -13.37 -17.44
C ILE A 399 22.22 -14.47 -18.41
N LYS A 400 21.89 -14.32 -19.69
CA LYS A 400 22.23 -15.30 -20.74
C LYS A 400 23.75 -15.50 -20.83
N ARG A 401 24.54 -14.42 -20.89
CA ARG A 401 26.01 -14.50 -20.93
C ARG A 401 26.59 -15.19 -19.70
N THR A 402 26.07 -14.89 -18.51
CA THR A 402 26.51 -15.54 -17.26
C THR A 402 26.18 -17.04 -17.26
N ILE A 403 24.99 -17.43 -17.72
CA ILE A 403 24.57 -18.83 -17.83
C ILE A 403 25.42 -19.59 -18.87
N GLU A 404 25.71 -18.97 -20.02
CA GLU A 404 26.51 -19.59 -21.09
C GLU A 404 27.93 -19.94 -20.65
N ARG A 405 28.54 -19.15 -19.76
CA ARG A 405 29.82 -19.48 -19.11
C ARG A 405 29.69 -20.33 -17.85
N ARG A 406 28.52 -20.94 -17.61
CA ARG A 406 28.20 -21.79 -16.45
C ARG A 406 28.28 -21.10 -15.08
N GLY A 407 28.20 -19.77 -15.05
CA GLY A 407 28.13 -18.98 -13.83
C GLY A 407 26.71 -18.92 -13.24
N LYS A 408 26.62 -18.39 -12.02
CA LYS A 408 25.35 -18.07 -11.35
C LYS A 408 25.12 -16.57 -11.31
N VAL A 409 23.85 -16.16 -11.39
CA VAL A 409 23.44 -14.76 -11.29
C VAL A 409 22.78 -14.50 -9.95
N LEU A 410 23.30 -13.55 -9.18
CA LEU A 410 22.65 -13.01 -7.99
C LEU A 410 21.91 -11.72 -8.36
N ILE A 411 20.61 -11.67 -8.07
CA ILE A 411 19.77 -10.47 -8.21
C ILE A 411 19.28 -10.07 -6.81
N PRO A 412 19.98 -9.16 -6.13
CA PRO A 412 19.48 -8.55 -4.91
C PRO A 412 18.22 -7.76 -5.23
N SER A 413 17.12 -8.03 -4.54
CA SER A 413 15.85 -7.34 -4.75
C SER A 413 15.19 -6.91 -3.45
N LEU A 414 14.46 -5.79 -3.51
CA LEU A 414 13.45 -5.48 -2.51
C LEU A 414 12.36 -6.56 -2.57
N SER A 415 11.78 -6.87 -1.41
CA SER A 415 10.77 -7.92 -1.27
C SER A 415 9.46 -7.55 -1.97
N VAL A 416 9.12 -6.26 -2.00
CA VAL A 416 7.88 -5.71 -2.57
C VAL A 416 8.10 -5.05 -3.93
N GLY A 417 7.32 -5.47 -4.91
CA GLY A 417 7.28 -4.93 -6.27
C GLY A 417 8.39 -5.47 -7.16
N ARG A 418 9.66 -5.17 -6.85
CA ARG A 418 10.78 -5.46 -7.76
C ARG A 418 10.95 -6.96 -8.02
N ALA A 419 10.92 -7.78 -6.99
CA ALA A 419 11.19 -9.21 -7.14
C ALA A 419 10.13 -9.88 -8.04
N GLN A 420 8.86 -9.54 -7.83
CA GLN A 420 7.73 -10.05 -8.60
C GLN A 420 7.83 -9.62 -10.07
N GLU A 421 8.24 -8.37 -10.31
CA GLU A 421 8.47 -7.87 -11.67
C GLU A 421 9.58 -8.66 -12.40
N ILE A 422 10.71 -8.91 -11.73
CA ILE A 422 11.80 -9.73 -12.29
C ILE A 422 11.34 -11.16 -12.55
N MET A 423 10.58 -11.77 -11.63
CA MET A 423 10.01 -13.10 -11.82
C MET A 423 9.17 -13.18 -13.10
N LEU A 424 8.28 -12.20 -13.34
CA LEU A 424 7.47 -12.18 -14.56
C LEU A 424 8.33 -12.09 -15.84
N ILE A 425 9.39 -11.29 -15.82
CA ILE A 425 10.31 -11.15 -16.96
C ILE A 425 11.07 -12.45 -17.23
N LEU A 426 11.58 -13.12 -16.18
CA LEU A 426 12.31 -14.38 -16.32
C LEU A 426 11.40 -15.50 -16.83
N ALA A 427 10.18 -15.61 -16.29
CA ALA A 427 9.21 -16.60 -16.73
C ALA A 427 8.88 -16.42 -18.22
N GLU A 428 8.59 -15.18 -18.65
CA GLU A 428 8.30 -14.87 -20.06
C GLU A 428 9.52 -15.09 -20.97
N ALA A 429 10.72 -14.72 -20.52
CA ALA A 429 11.96 -14.92 -21.28
C ALA A 429 12.28 -16.41 -21.47
N MET A 430 12.03 -17.24 -20.46
CA MET A 430 12.19 -18.70 -20.54
C MET A 430 11.09 -19.34 -21.39
N LYS A 431 9.83 -18.90 -21.23
CA LYS A 431 8.67 -19.39 -22.02
C LYS A 431 8.81 -19.09 -23.51
N SER A 432 9.36 -17.92 -23.85
CA SER A 432 9.61 -17.48 -25.23
C SER A 432 10.95 -17.98 -25.82
N GLY A 433 11.75 -18.74 -25.07
CA GLY A 433 13.04 -19.26 -25.53
C GLY A 433 14.16 -18.22 -25.62
N LYS A 434 13.95 -16.99 -25.15
CA LYS A 434 15.00 -15.95 -25.08
C LYS A 434 16.07 -16.27 -24.04
N LEU A 435 15.68 -17.00 -22.99
CA LEU A 435 16.55 -17.49 -21.93
C LEU A 435 16.42 -19.02 -21.83
N PRO A 436 17.52 -19.78 -21.65
CA PRO A 436 17.41 -21.21 -21.33
C PRO A 436 16.66 -21.41 -19.99
N LYS A 437 15.93 -22.52 -19.88
CA LYS A 437 15.31 -22.93 -18.61
C LYS A 437 16.40 -23.33 -17.63
N VAL A 438 16.59 -22.53 -16.57
CA VAL A 438 17.52 -22.80 -15.47
C VAL A 438 16.80 -22.61 -14.14
N PRO A 439 17.25 -23.25 -13.05
CA PRO A 439 16.71 -23.04 -11.73
C PRO A 439 16.77 -21.56 -11.31
N VAL A 440 15.66 -21.03 -10.79
CA VAL A 440 15.57 -19.70 -10.18
C VAL A 440 15.26 -19.87 -8.69
N TYR A 441 16.26 -19.72 -7.85
CA TYR A 441 16.11 -19.80 -6.40
C TYR A 441 15.58 -18.48 -5.84
N ILE A 442 14.50 -18.54 -5.06
CA ILE A 442 13.84 -17.37 -4.50
C ILE A 442 13.84 -17.50 -2.98
N GLU A 443 14.54 -16.58 -2.31
CA GLU A 443 14.72 -16.61 -0.86
C GLU A 443 14.45 -15.25 -0.18
N GLY A 444 14.00 -15.33 1.07
CA GLY A 444 13.64 -14.18 1.89
C GLY A 444 12.15 -13.86 1.79
N MET A 445 11.79 -12.62 2.14
CA MET A 445 10.38 -12.19 2.20
C MET A 445 9.64 -12.20 0.84
N ILE A 446 10.34 -12.46 -0.27
CA ILE A 446 9.75 -12.46 -1.61
C ILE A 446 8.56 -13.43 -1.69
N GLN A 447 8.63 -14.58 -1.02
CA GLN A 447 7.55 -15.58 -1.05
C GLN A 447 6.28 -15.08 -0.37
N GLU A 448 6.40 -14.59 0.86
CA GLU A 448 5.28 -14.05 1.63
C GLU A 448 4.67 -12.83 0.91
N VAL A 449 5.51 -11.94 0.36
CA VAL A 449 5.02 -10.82 -0.45
C VAL A 449 4.30 -11.29 -1.70
N THR A 450 4.83 -12.28 -2.40
CA THR A 450 4.20 -12.84 -3.61
C THR A 450 2.86 -13.48 -3.26
N ALA A 451 2.76 -14.14 -2.10
CA ALA A 451 1.49 -14.67 -1.62
C ALA A 451 0.44 -13.57 -1.41
N ILE A 452 0.84 -12.45 -0.81
CA ILE A 452 -0.02 -11.25 -0.69
C ILE A 452 -0.43 -10.73 -2.08
N HIS A 453 0.47 -10.67 -3.07
CA HIS A 453 0.10 -10.26 -4.45
C HIS A 453 -1.00 -11.16 -5.03
N THR A 454 -0.92 -12.46 -4.83
CA THR A 454 -1.94 -13.41 -5.33
C THR A 454 -3.27 -13.33 -4.58
N ALA A 455 -3.30 -12.74 -3.37
CA ALA A 455 -4.52 -12.46 -2.62
C ALA A 455 -5.34 -11.31 -3.23
N TYR A 456 -4.69 -10.40 -3.96
CA TYR A 456 -5.27 -9.16 -4.50
C TYR A 456 -5.13 -9.05 -6.03
N PRO A 457 -5.62 -10.02 -6.82
CA PRO A 457 -5.42 -10.04 -8.27
C PRO A 457 -6.08 -8.85 -9.00
N GLU A 458 -7.10 -8.23 -8.41
CA GLU A 458 -7.73 -7.02 -8.96
C GLU A 458 -6.85 -5.78 -8.92
N LEU A 459 -5.78 -5.78 -8.12
CA LEU A 459 -4.79 -4.69 -8.04
C LEU A 459 -3.60 -4.91 -8.99
N LEU A 460 -3.51 -6.08 -9.61
CA LEU A 460 -2.46 -6.42 -10.57
C LEU A 460 -2.85 -5.98 -11.99
N SER A 461 -1.85 -5.93 -12.88
CA SER A 461 -2.05 -5.67 -14.29
C SER A 461 -3.05 -6.65 -14.90
N ARG A 462 -3.77 -6.21 -15.93
CA ARG A 462 -4.76 -7.04 -16.62
C ARG A 462 -4.16 -8.36 -17.10
N SER A 463 -2.92 -8.37 -17.56
CA SER A 463 -2.24 -9.59 -18.01
C SER A 463 -1.99 -10.58 -16.88
N VAL A 464 -1.49 -10.12 -15.72
CA VAL A 464 -1.23 -11.01 -14.57
C VAL A 464 -2.53 -11.52 -13.98
N ARG A 465 -3.54 -10.65 -13.89
CA ARG A 465 -4.88 -11.02 -13.44
C ARG A 465 -5.50 -12.11 -14.32
N GLN A 466 -5.33 -12.04 -15.65
CA GLN A 466 -5.84 -13.05 -16.57
C GLN A 466 -5.20 -14.42 -16.35
N TYR A 467 -3.89 -14.48 -16.11
CA TYR A 467 -3.23 -15.73 -15.72
C TYR A 467 -3.87 -16.30 -14.45
N LEU A 468 -3.95 -15.51 -13.39
CA LEU A 468 -4.51 -15.96 -12.10
C LEU A 468 -5.99 -16.38 -12.19
N ASP A 469 -6.81 -15.63 -12.93
CA ASP A 469 -8.24 -15.95 -13.14
C ASP A 469 -8.40 -17.25 -13.99
N SER A 470 -7.40 -17.64 -14.78
CA SER A 470 -7.38 -18.91 -15.55
C SER A 470 -6.84 -20.12 -14.77
N GLY A 471 -6.39 -19.91 -13.52
CA GLY A 471 -5.76 -20.94 -12.69
C GLY A 471 -4.25 -21.11 -12.91
N GLU A 472 -3.65 -20.36 -13.84
CA GLU A 472 -2.20 -20.31 -14.01
C GLU A 472 -1.59 -19.24 -13.09
N ASN A 473 -0.63 -19.63 -12.23
CA ASN A 473 0.08 -18.68 -11.39
C ASN A 473 1.46 -18.36 -12.00
N PRO A 474 1.68 -17.15 -12.55
CA PRO A 474 2.95 -16.81 -13.20
C PRO A 474 4.12 -16.72 -12.20
N PHE A 475 3.82 -16.67 -10.90
CA PHE A 475 4.83 -16.72 -9.83
C PHE A 475 5.16 -18.15 -9.36
N GLU A 476 4.56 -19.16 -9.99
CA GLU A 476 4.82 -20.61 -9.81
C GLU A 476 5.31 -21.26 -11.09
N TYR A 477 6.02 -20.49 -11.92
CA TYR A 477 6.67 -21.03 -13.10
C TYR A 477 7.61 -22.19 -12.71
N GLU A 478 7.62 -23.26 -13.50
CA GLU A 478 8.20 -24.56 -13.13
C GLU A 478 9.69 -24.52 -12.70
N THR A 479 10.43 -23.49 -13.13
CA THR A 479 11.84 -23.32 -12.77
C THR A 479 12.06 -22.57 -11.46
N PHE A 480 11.00 -22.03 -10.84
CA PHE A 480 11.09 -21.24 -9.61
C PHE A 480 11.13 -22.16 -8.39
N ILE A 481 12.26 -22.13 -7.69
CA ILE A 481 12.50 -22.94 -6.50
C ILE A 481 12.45 -22.01 -5.28
N ARG A 482 11.42 -22.20 -4.46
CA ARG A 482 11.19 -21.44 -3.23
C ARG A 482 11.97 -22.07 -2.09
N LEU A 483 12.83 -21.28 -1.45
CA LEU A 483 13.63 -21.71 -0.31
C LEU A 483 13.02 -21.20 1.00
N GLU A 484 12.86 -22.06 2.00
CA GLU A 484 12.39 -21.68 3.34
C GLU A 484 13.55 -21.27 4.26
N GLY A 485 14.78 -21.23 3.74
CA GLY A 485 15.99 -20.91 4.51
C GLY A 485 16.50 -22.08 5.36
N LYS A 486 16.00 -23.30 5.12
CA LYS A 486 16.48 -24.54 5.77
C LYS A 486 17.61 -25.18 4.97
N GLU A 487 17.61 -24.95 3.66
CA GLU A 487 18.60 -25.45 2.72
C GLU A 487 19.93 -24.71 2.90
N PRO A 488 21.07 -25.42 2.99
CA PRO A 488 22.37 -24.77 3.04
C PRO A 488 22.63 -23.99 1.75
N ARG A 489 22.78 -22.65 1.88
CA ARG A 489 23.10 -21.77 0.73
C ARG A 489 24.39 -22.17 0.02
N THR A 490 25.33 -22.78 0.75
CA THR A 490 26.56 -23.36 0.21
C THR A 490 26.28 -24.43 -0.83
N GLU A 491 25.35 -25.36 -0.56
CA GLU A 491 24.97 -26.41 -1.50
C GLU A 491 24.39 -25.83 -2.79
N ILE A 492 23.58 -24.76 -2.68
CA ILE A 492 23.00 -24.08 -3.85
C ILE A 492 24.10 -23.42 -4.68
N VAL A 493 25.07 -22.76 -4.05
CA VAL A 493 26.15 -22.06 -4.74
C VAL A 493 27.19 -23.02 -5.33
N GLU A 494 27.44 -24.17 -4.70
CA GLU A 494 28.44 -25.17 -5.12
C GLU A 494 27.94 -26.10 -6.24
N LYS A 495 26.62 -26.22 -6.45
CA LYS A 495 26.04 -26.99 -7.56
C LYS A 495 26.69 -26.61 -8.92
N PRO A 496 27.07 -27.57 -9.78
CA PRO A 496 27.74 -27.28 -11.04
C PRO A 496 26.82 -26.69 -12.12
N GLU A 497 25.50 -26.71 -11.91
CA GLU A 497 24.54 -26.12 -12.82
C GLU A 497 24.48 -24.59 -12.68
N PRO A 498 24.34 -23.85 -13.80
CA PRO A 498 24.05 -22.43 -13.74
C PRO A 498 22.65 -22.20 -13.16
N ALA A 499 22.49 -21.11 -12.41
CA ALA A 499 21.24 -20.76 -11.76
C ALA A 499 21.10 -19.25 -11.58
N ILE A 500 19.87 -18.81 -11.35
CA ILE A 500 19.54 -17.44 -10.95
C ILE A 500 19.11 -17.48 -9.49
N ILE A 501 19.56 -16.52 -8.69
CA ILE A 501 19.20 -16.39 -7.28
C ILE A 501 18.61 -15.00 -7.08
N ILE A 502 17.34 -14.92 -6.69
CA ILE A 502 16.67 -13.68 -6.30
C ILE A 502 16.51 -13.70 -4.78
N ALA A 503 17.16 -12.76 -4.11
CA ALA A 503 17.20 -12.74 -2.65
C ALA A 503 17.09 -11.32 -2.09
N THR A 504 16.56 -11.21 -0.87
CA THR A 504 16.53 -9.98 -0.09
C THR A 504 17.79 -9.81 0.78
N SER A 505 18.29 -8.61 1.07
CA SER A 505 17.74 -7.31 0.70
C SER A 505 18.35 -6.74 -0.60
N GLY A 506 17.60 -5.88 -1.29
CA GLY A 506 17.97 -5.32 -2.59
C GLY A 506 19.17 -4.39 -2.62
N MET A 507 19.70 -4.00 -1.45
CA MET A 507 20.86 -3.11 -1.32
C MET A 507 22.02 -3.75 -0.56
N LEU A 508 21.97 -5.07 -0.33
CA LEU A 508 22.97 -5.83 0.45
C LEU A 508 23.19 -5.25 1.86
N THR A 509 22.12 -4.79 2.51
CA THR A 509 22.18 -4.32 3.90
C THR A 509 22.16 -5.48 4.90
N GLY A 510 21.60 -6.62 4.50
CA GLY A 510 21.49 -7.82 5.31
C GLY A 510 20.68 -8.90 4.60
N GLY A 511 20.39 -9.98 5.33
CA GLY A 511 19.57 -11.08 4.84
C GLY A 511 20.27 -12.00 3.83
N PRO A 512 19.52 -12.92 3.19
CA PRO A 512 20.08 -13.96 2.33
C PRO A 512 20.93 -13.43 1.17
N ALA A 513 20.63 -12.25 0.60
CA ALA A 513 21.40 -11.68 -0.50
C ALA A 513 22.85 -11.39 -0.11
N VAL A 514 23.11 -10.96 1.12
CA VAL A 514 24.47 -10.74 1.63
C VAL A 514 25.22 -12.07 1.78
N GLU A 515 24.54 -13.12 2.25
CA GLU A 515 25.14 -14.44 2.40
C GLU A 515 25.45 -15.09 1.05
N TYR A 516 24.54 -15.01 0.07
CA TYR A 516 24.84 -15.42 -1.30
C TYR A 516 25.98 -14.62 -1.91
N PHE A 517 26.01 -13.30 -1.68
CA PHE A 517 27.10 -12.46 -2.17
C PHE A 517 28.46 -12.92 -1.61
N LYS A 518 28.56 -13.19 -0.30
CA LYS A 518 29.80 -13.71 0.32
C LYS A 518 30.29 -15.00 -0.34
N LEU A 519 29.37 -15.93 -0.65
CA LEU A 519 29.71 -17.20 -1.28
C LEU A 519 30.04 -17.08 -2.77
N MET A 520 29.36 -16.17 -3.49
CA MET A 520 29.45 -16.07 -4.95
C MET A 520 30.52 -15.10 -5.45
N ALA A 521 30.85 -14.05 -4.68
CA ALA A 521 31.74 -12.97 -5.09
C ALA A 521 33.16 -13.41 -5.51
N PRO A 522 33.80 -14.44 -4.91
CA PRO A 522 35.14 -14.86 -5.28
C PRO A 522 35.25 -15.52 -6.67
N ASN A 523 34.14 -15.95 -7.28
CA ASN A 523 34.13 -16.65 -8.55
C ASN A 523 33.87 -15.67 -9.72
N PRO A 524 34.81 -15.50 -10.68
CA PRO A 524 34.67 -14.58 -11.81
C PRO A 524 33.60 -14.98 -12.83
N ASP A 525 33.17 -16.25 -12.87
CA ASP A 525 32.11 -16.70 -13.77
C ASP A 525 30.74 -16.20 -13.32
N ASN A 526 30.57 -15.89 -12.03
CA ASN A 526 29.33 -15.38 -11.48
C ASN A 526 29.08 -13.92 -11.85
N SER A 527 27.82 -13.49 -11.69
CA SER A 527 27.43 -12.10 -11.87
C SER A 527 26.44 -11.64 -10.81
N ILE A 528 26.55 -10.38 -10.40
CA ILE A 528 25.57 -9.70 -9.55
C ILE A 528 24.91 -8.61 -10.39
N VAL A 529 23.58 -8.55 -10.36
CA VAL A 529 22.80 -7.59 -11.14
C VAL A 529 21.90 -6.78 -10.22
N PHE A 530 22.25 -5.51 -10.02
CA PHE A 530 21.42 -4.58 -9.28
C PHE A 530 20.29 -4.05 -10.17
N VAL A 531 19.04 -4.32 -9.78
CA VAL A 531 17.81 -3.92 -10.50
C VAL A 531 16.99 -2.87 -9.74
N SER A 532 17.52 -2.38 -8.62
CA SER A 532 16.92 -1.35 -7.77
C SER A 532 17.91 -0.23 -7.53
N TYR A 533 17.39 0.96 -7.19
CA TYR A 533 18.21 2.08 -6.74
C TYR A 533 19.05 1.68 -5.53
N GLN A 534 20.29 2.16 -5.47
CA GLN A 534 21.26 1.85 -4.42
C GLN A 534 21.55 3.12 -3.65
N VAL A 535 21.00 3.21 -2.44
CA VAL A 535 21.16 4.37 -1.55
C VAL A 535 22.63 4.51 -1.14
N GLU A 536 23.11 5.75 -1.05
CA GLU A 536 24.46 6.07 -0.61
C GLU A 536 24.77 5.46 0.77
N GLY A 537 26.02 5.01 0.96
CA GLY A 537 26.47 4.36 2.20
C GLY A 537 26.21 2.85 2.28
N THR A 538 25.28 2.31 1.48
CA THR A 538 25.00 0.85 1.45
C THR A 538 26.14 0.05 0.81
N LEU A 539 26.25 -1.24 1.16
CA LEU A 539 27.21 -2.15 0.54
C LEU A 539 26.94 -2.31 -0.96
N GLY A 540 25.67 -2.45 -1.35
CA GLY A 540 25.27 -2.54 -2.75
C GLY A 540 25.74 -1.34 -3.57
N ARG A 541 25.60 -0.12 -3.03
CA ARG A 541 26.12 1.10 -3.67
C ARG A 541 27.64 1.07 -3.82
N LYS A 542 28.38 0.72 -2.75
CA LYS A 542 29.85 0.64 -2.79
C LYS A 542 30.35 -0.35 -3.86
N ILE A 543 29.72 -1.52 -3.97
CA ILE A 543 30.06 -2.54 -4.98
C ILE A 543 29.74 -2.05 -6.39
N LYS A 544 28.55 -1.44 -6.59
CA LYS A 544 28.13 -0.81 -7.85
C LYS A 544 29.16 0.23 -8.30
N ASP A 545 29.66 1.04 -7.37
CA ASP A 545 30.60 2.14 -7.62
C ASP A 545 32.07 1.67 -7.78
N GLY A 546 32.33 0.37 -7.75
CA GLY A 546 33.65 -0.19 -8.09
C GLY A 546 34.43 -0.78 -6.92
N MET A 547 33.87 -0.85 -5.71
CA MET A 547 34.53 -1.57 -4.60
C MET A 547 34.73 -3.03 -4.97
N ARG A 548 35.98 -3.52 -4.84
CA ARG A 548 36.36 -4.90 -5.16
C ARG A 548 36.91 -5.69 -3.97
N GLU A 549 37.10 -5.05 -2.82
CA GLU A 549 37.45 -5.70 -1.57
C GLU A 549 36.46 -5.25 -0.50
N VAL A 550 35.82 -6.22 0.15
CA VAL A 550 34.82 -5.97 1.19
C VAL A 550 35.23 -6.66 2.46
N THR A 551 35.30 -5.90 3.54
CA THR A 551 35.65 -6.41 4.88
C THR A 551 34.37 -6.87 5.60
N PHE A 552 34.37 -8.10 6.10
CA PHE A 552 33.33 -8.62 6.97
C PHE A 552 33.91 -9.12 8.28
N VAL A 553 33.10 -9.11 9.34
CA VAL A 553 33.42 -9.79 10.60
C VAL A 553 32.64 -11.09 10.60
N ASN A 554 33.32 -12.23 10.71
CA ASN A 554 32.67 -13.52 10.77
C ASN A 554 32.07 -13.79 12.17
N SER A 555 31.36 -14.90 12.32
CA SER A 555 30.71 -15.33 13.57
C SER A 555 31.69 -15.55 14.75
N TYR A 556 33.00 -15.61 14.48
CA TYR A 556 34.06 -15.77 15.48
C TYR A 556 34.79 -14.46 15.79
N GLY A 557 34.28 -13.32 15.31
CA GLY A 557 34.88 -12.00 15.51
C GLY A 557 36.15 -11.74 14.68
N LYS A 558 36.49 -12.63 13.74
CA LYS A 558 37.65 -12.41 12.85
C LYS A 558 37.25 -11.58 11.65
N VAL A 559 38.15 -10.67 11.28
CA VAL A 559 38.03 -9.84 10.09
C VAL A 559 38.43 -10.67 8.86
N GLU A 560 37.53 -10.80 7.90
CA GLU A 560 37.74 -11.45 6.61
C GLU A 560 37.64 -10.43 5.47
N ILE A 561 38.55 -10.53 4.52
CA ILE A 561 38.55 -9.70 3.30
C ILE A 561 38.02 -10.55 2.16
N LEU A 562 36.84 -10.20 1.66
CA LEU A 562 36.20 -10.81 0.51
C LEU A 562 36.62 -10.08 -0.77
N LYS A 563 37.24 -10.82 -1.70
CA LYS A 563 37.56 -10.30 -3.03
C LYS A 563 36.37 -10.48 -3.98
N VAL A 564 35.90 -9.39 -4.55
CA VAL A 564 34.80 -9.37 -5.53
C VAL A 564 35.40 -9.55 -6.93
N LYS A 565 35.44 -10.80 -7.39
CA LYS A 565 35.89 -11.17 -8.74
C LYS A 565 34.72 -11.36 -9.71
N MET A 566 33.52 -11.64 -9.20
CA MET A 566 32.30 -11.73 -10.00
C MET A 566 32.03 -10.44 -10.77
N GLU A 567 31.37 -10.53 -11.92
CA GLU A 567 30.98 -9.35 -12.68
C GLU A 567 29.85 -8.58 -11.98
N VAL A 568 29.96 -7.26 -11.95
CA VAL A 568 29.00 -6.36 -11.31
C VAL A 568 28.26 -5.59 -12.39
N TYR A 569 26.94 -5.73 -12.43
CA TYR A 569 26.07 -5.01 -13.34
C TYR A 569 25.02 -4.20 -12.58
N ALA A 570 24.61 -3.08 -13.18
CA ALA A 570 23.42 -2.35 -12.78
C ALA A 570 22.53 -2.18 -14.00
N VAL A 571 21.26 -2.58 -13.87
CA VAL A 571 20.25 -2.41 -14.92
C VAL A 571 19.20 -1.43 -14.40
N GLU A 572 19.22 -0.24 -14.99
CA GLU A 572 18.26 0.82 -14.70
C GLU A 572 16.97 0.63 -15.51
N GLY A 573 15.92 1.41 -15.24
CA GLY A 573 14.62 1.27 -15.94
C GLY A 573 13.63 0.28 -15.30
N PHE A 574 14.05 -0.38 -14.22
CA PHE A 574 13.13 -1.20 -13.44
C PHE A 574 12.33 -0.38 -12.42
N SER A 575 12.86 0.73 -11.91
CA SER A 575 12.32 1.55 -10.81
C SER A 575 10.79 1.68 -10.79
N GLY A 576 10.21 1.55 -9.59
CA GLY A 576 8.77 1.75 -9.34
C GLY A 576 8.34 3.22 -9.38
N HIS A 577 9.29 4.17 -9.44
CA HIS A 577 8.98 5.60 -9.56
C HIS A 577 8.96 6.04 -11.02
N SER A 578 8.23 7.11 -11.28
CA SER A 578 8.21 7.77 -12.59
C SER A 578 9.55 8.48 -12.86
N ASP A 579 10.12 8.27 -14.04
CA ASP A 579 11.25 9.09 -14.50
C ASP A 579 10.81 10.52 -14.85
N ARG A 580 11.76 11.41 -15.14
CA ARG A 580 11.45 12.81 -15.47
C ARG A 580 10.40 12.95 -16.59
N GLN A 581 10.49 12.15 -17.66
CA GLN A 581 9.55 12.24 -18.76
C GLN A 581 8.15 11.77 -18.34
N GLN A 582 8.06 10.69 -17.56
CA GLN A 582 6.81 10.17 -16.99
C GLN A 582 6.18 11.16 -16.01
N LEU A 583 6.96 11.87 -15.19
CA LEU A 583 6.48 12.94 -14.32
C LEU A 583 5.87 14.10 -15.13
N LEU A 584 6.53 14.53 -16.20
CA LEU A 584 6.01 15.56 -17.10
C LEU A 584 4.77 15.07 -17.87
N ASP A 585 4.76 13.82 -18.31
CA ASP A 585 3.63 13.20 -19.00
C ASP A 585 2.41 13.07 -18.08
N TYR A 586 2.63 12.80 -16.78
CA TYR A 586 1.59 12.81 -15.77
C TYR A 586 0.99 14.21 -15.62
N LEU A 587 1.80 15.26 -15.53
CA LEU A 587 1.30 16.66 -15.52
C LEU A 587 0.56 17.03 -16.81
N ARG A 588 0.94 16.45 -17.96
CA ARG A 588 0.19 16.61 -19.21
C ARG A 588 -1.13 15.85 -19.19
N ALA A 589 -1.18 14.69 -18.57
CA ALA A 589 -2.37 13.83 -18.53
C ALA A 589 -3.37 14.18 -17.42
N ILE A 590 -2.91 14.79 -16.31
CA ILE A 590 -3.77 15.04 -15.15
C ILE A 590 -4.93 15.95 -15.52
N GLU A 591 -6.15 15.54 -15.15
CA GLU A 591 -7.38 16.27 -15.41
C GLU A 591 -8.31 16.23 -14.18
N PRO A 592 -8.85 17.38 -13.73
CA PRO A 592 -8.55 18.74 -14.20
C PRO A 592 -7.14 19.21 -13.83
N LYS A 593 -6.68 20.27 -14.52
CA LYS A 593 -5.36 20.86 -14.27
C LYS A 593 -5.31 21.57 -12.92
N PRO A 594 -4.30 21.27 -12.06
CA PRO A 594 -4.16 21.96 -10.78
C PRO A 594 -3.75 23.43 -10.98
N SER A 595 -4.19 24.30 -10.08
CA SER A 595 -3.72 25.69 -10.00
C SER A 595 -2.47 25.83 -9.13
N LYS A 596 -2.21 24.87 -8.23
CA LYS A 596 -1.01 24.81 -7.40
C LYS A 596 -0.31 23.46 -7.50
N LEU A 597 1.01 23.47 -7.61
CA LEU A 597 1.86 22.28 -7.65
C LEU A 597 2.91 22.34 -6.54
N ILE A 598 3.07 21.26 -5.80
CA ILE A 598 4.05 21.14 -4.72
C ILE A 598 4.90 19.91 -5.02
N LEU A 599 6.21 20.11 -5.16
CA LEU A 599 7.14 19.03 -5.44
C LEU A 599 7.82 18.57 -4.15
N VAL A 600 7.61 17.32 -3.78
CA VAL A 600 8.18 16.66 -2.59
C VAL A 600 8.89 15.37 -3.02
N HIS A 601 9.41 14.61 -2.06
CA HIS A 601 9.98 13.29 -2.24
C HIS A 601 11.02 13.22 -3.37
N GLY A 602 12.17 13.85 -3.14
CA GLY A 602 13.25 13.97 -4.10
C GLY A 602 14.36 14.87 -3.57
N GLU A 603 15.61 14.54 -3.90
CA GLU A 603 16.76 15.36 -3.53
C GLU A 603 16.67 16.77 -4.15
N SER A 604 17.35 17.74 -3.53
CA SER A 604 17.26 19.15 -3.95
C SER A 604 17.51 19.38 -5.45
N ASN A 605 18.50 18.68 -6.01
CA ASN A 605 18.80 18.77 -7.45
C ASN A 605 17.69 18.19 -8.32
N ALA A 606 17.10 17.05 -7.92
CA ALA A 606 15.99 16.44 -8.64
C ALA A 606 14.75 17.34 -8.64
N ILE A 607 14.40 17.89 -7.49
CA ILE A 607 13.28 18.82 -7.33
C ILE A 607 13.48 20.09 -8.16
N GLN A 608 14.67 20.67 -8.11
CA GLN A 608 14.95 21.90 -8.85
C GLN A 608 14.97 21.67 -10.37
N SER A 609 15.59 20.59 -10.84
CA SER A 609 15.60 20.21 -12.26
C SER A 609 14.19 19.96 -12.81
N LEU A 610 13.32 19.31 -12.01
CA LEU A 610 11.92 19.09 -12.35
C LEU A 610 11.15 20.40 -12.42
N LYS A 611 11.29 21.28 -11.43
CA LYS A 611 10.70 22.63 -11.42
C LYS A 611 11.07 23.41 -12.68
N ASP A 612 12.35 23.45 -13.03
CA ASP A 612 12.81 24.18 -14.22
C ASP A 612 12.25 23.56 -15.51
N SER A 613 12.10 22.24 -15.55
CA SER A 613 11.50 21.53 -16.68
C SER A 613 10.00 21.81 -16.81
N ILE A 614 9.27 21.92 -15.69
CA ILE A 614 7.85 22.27 -15.66
C ILE A 614 7.64 23.72 -16.11
N ILE A 615 8.42 24.66 -15.57
CA ILE A 615 8.31 26.09 -15.94
C ILE A 615 8.59 26.27 -17.44
N ARG A 616 9.66 25.66 -17.96
CA ARG A 616 10.01 25.74 -19.40
C ARG A 616 8.94 25.15 -20.30
N ASN A 617 8.27 24.07 -19.87
CA ASN A 617 7.29 23.36 -20.70
C ASN A 617 5.83 23.67 -20.33
N ARG A 618 5.56 24.62 -19.44
CA ARG A 618 4.23 24.88 -18.84
C ARG A 618 3.09 24.87 -19.85
N ALA A 619 3.23 25.62 -20.94
CA ALA A 619 2.21 25.70 -21.99
C ALA A 619 1.98 24.36 -22.70
N LYS A 620 3.06 23.60 -22.98
CA LYS A 620 2.99 22.27 -23.61
C LYS A 620 2.39 21.20 -22.68
N LEU A 621 2.46 21.42 -21.37
CA LEU A 621 1.84 20.57 -20.36
C LEU A 621 0.35 20.91 -20.14
N GLY A 622 -0.15 21.99 -20.75
CA GLY A 622 -1.51 22.47 -20.55
C GLY A 622 -1.74 23.06 -19.16
N LEU A 623 -0.68 23.43 -18.43
CA LEU A 623 -0.79 24.01 -17.10
C LEU A 623 -1.17 25.50 -17.16
N PRO A 624 -1.96 26.01 -16.20
CA PRO A 624 -2.49 27.36 -16.25
C PRO A 624 -1.41 28.45 -16.15
N ARG A 625 -1.72 29.66 -16.65
CA ARG A 625 -0.78 30.79 -16.65
C ARG A 625 -0.47 31.33 -15.26
N ASN A 626 -1.35 31.11 -14.30
CA ASN A 626 -1.21 31.49 -12.90
C ASN A 626 -0.85 30.30 -12.00
N LEU A 627 -0.26 29.23 -12.56
CA LEU A 627 0.23 28.10 -11.77
C LEU A 627 1.20 28.58 -10.68
N GLU A 628 0.88 28.27 -9.43
CA GLU A 628 1.79 28.45 -8.29
C GLU A 628 2.58 27.15 -8.10
N LEU A 629 3.91 27.21 -8.13
CA LEU A 629 4.79 26.04 -8.00
C LEU A 629 5.70 26.20 -6.78
N TYR A 630 5.58 25.26 -5.84
CA TYR A 630 6.31 25.23 -4.58
C TYR A 630 7.31 24.09 -4.53
N THR A 631 8.46 24.38 -3.93
CA THR A 631 9.55 23.43 -3.65
C THR A 631 9.92 23.62 -2.18
N PRO A 632 9.16 23.02 -1.26
CA PRO A 632 9.22 23.35 0.15
C PRO A 632 10.51 22.86 0.79
N ARG A 633 10.78 23.41 1.98
CA ARG A 633 11.67 22.88 3.01
C ARG A 633 10.81 22.27 4.12
N ILE A 634 11.46 21.47 4.97
CA ILE A 634 10.82 20.91 6.17
C ILE A 634 10.40 22.06 7.07
N LEU A 635 9.19 21.97 7.62
CA LEU A 635 8.46 22.96 8.41
C LEU A 635 7.90 24.15 7.63
N ASP A 636 8.07 24.20 6.30
CA ASP A 636 7.31 25.15 5.50
C ASP A 636 5.82 24.84 5.64
N SER A 637 5.04 25.91 5.82
CA SER A 637 3.58 25.85 5.94
C SER A 637 2.94 26.79 4.94
N TYR A 638 1.94 26.28 4.21
CA TYR A 638 1.27 27.01 3.13
C TYR A 638 -0.23 27.01 3.36
N THR A 639 -0.82 28.19 3.49
CA THR A 639 -2.28 28.35 3.43
C THR A 639 -2.72 28.27 1.96
N LEU A 640 -3.34 27.16 1.59
CA LEU A 640 -3.76 26.86 0.23
C LEU A 640 -5.08 27.54 -0.14
N ALA A 641 -6.00 27.64 0.82
CA ALA A 641 -7.28 28.33 0.70
C ALA A 641 -7.68 28.98 2.03
N PHE A 642 -8.40 30.09 1.95
CA PHE A 642 -8.89 30.84 3.10
C PHE A 642 -10.11 31.65 2.69
N ASN A 643 -11.19 31.59 3.47
CA ASN A 643 -12.32 32.52 3.41
C ASN A 643 -12.43 33.25 4.75
N LEU A 644 -12.70 34.55 4.70
CA LEU A 644 -13.05 35.38 5.86
C LEU A 644 -14.54 35.27 6.18
#